data_AF-A0A914BG25-F1
#
_entry.id   AF-A0A914BG25-F1
#
_cell.length_a   1.000
_cell.length_b   1.000
_cell.length_c   1.000
_cell.angle_alpha   90.00
_cell.angle_beta   90.00
_cell.angle_gamma   90.00
#
_symmetry.space_group_name_H-M   'P 1'
#
loop_
_entity.id
_entity.type
_entity.pdbx_description
1 polymer ?
#
loop_
_entity_poly.entity_id
_entity_poly.type
_entity_poly.pdbx_seq_one_letter_code
_entity_poly.pdbx_strand_id
1 'polypeptide(L)'
;MQQYEASCDKLSRWLAEAKGQTRTAAELKSTLGEKKVQLERCKAIQQDIASHQKDIDVLTEHAQKLLDRNPNGLQPISEELQMFTDQYQTSMNDIKLAVDNHSQSVAEHKEFQQGQREFANWLRDAKNKLASLTDTSGNSKTVQNKLASLEELLTAKESGQEKLDSATASGGRTLPLTAAPGQETITQQLQKDQEELAALTASLLDSKDRLKECAQQWGAYEQSQSEADGWLREMEERLGKGLELQPGLETKQEQVEELKALQESIQSRQPVMEAVSRQAQGLLDSSVGNVGVVSESTRLASRFQRLVMTAKDQLKKSEHNATDHAQYQDTLRDFNIWLVASQDTLDQNSSLLGDKATLQDRAKNLKELAATKATGQNLLQALDHKTGKTFPNTAASGHEVVRGDTRAAHVGLEELLTSLSQQSQDLQQCLTLWDDFDDQCSQVTKELGEVEAILVREPELMPDVKHKEQQLEKYKSLAEEVALEKDSLDSVLAGAKELQRLTGEDEVIEKTSQMMERHKTLMQAAQTAVETTSQRAENHQEYNDLHRAVCDLLASTNQDLKNNSSLAGTKDTLEQQLTNVTELTSNLPSCEDKLLHPSLTLGAQLLTETSPDGCAVIHQELDQSSRDWSKLVKEADDIKSSLEGAVHQWEEYEEEHGRMVRCLDEAERETSPELELKKDAVEKQEQLENVKTIHDDILSLETSLNAVVSSANPILHNNPMDSTVSGQLSQARSRYQALVNNMKARVKLCQERVQDHGAFNQSLEETQNNLNEREQQLSPLKDLSGDRSSIDAKLAAVENLASHLTEFESQVHHATDQGHHILPHTSPEGQEVIQGQLSDLATSLTSLTLGVKDAGKALVERVRCWSEYEVAVEEFGEWLAETEKTLAKEPERMADLGEKKSQLERYKALESEITSRGMSLQDTEQKALKVLEHDTGAVDVQGKMGDVRTRYQALCLRSKDTTDTLTHSVTEHQGYQDALQEAEKALLDISQQLTTQGALPEGASLEESQQQLSQLQGVMRQITACTAKLDQASVAGHALTSSPQATPTLTQHVGAGLRAVEAGLEAVNQMAVSIQTRLQEVINQQQVYKETLQTCADWLQVAKEGQGLDEADGEAAVAMETEGLEDAQNQLKELQVR
;
A
#
# COMPACT_ATOMS: atom_id res chain seq x y z
N MET A 1 31.78 56.28 123.70
CA MET A 1 32.80 57.36 123.63
C MET A 1 34.02 56.86 122.86
N GLN A 2 35.23 57.39 123.06
CA GLN A 2 36.31 57.44 122.06
C GLN A 2 36.45 56.27 121.06
N GLN A 3 36.47 55.01 121.50
CA GLN A 3 36.57 53.85 120.60
C GLN A 3 35.32 53.61 119.71
N TYR A 4 34.14 53.99 120.20
CA TYR A 4 32.89 53.98 119.43
C TYR A 4 32.81 55.17 118.48
N GLU A 5 33.10 56.39 118.97
CA GLU A 5 33.11 57.63 118.17
C GLU A 5 34.07 57.50 116.97
N ALA A 6 35.29 57.00 117.19
CA ALA A 6 36.27 56.76 116.13
C ALA A 6 35.81 55.71 115.09
N SER A 7 35.01 54.73 115.50
CA SER A 7 34.43 53.73 114.59
C SER A 7 33.24 54.28 113.81
N CYS A 8 32.35 55.06 114.43
CA CYS A 8 31.30 55.82 113.75
C CYS A 8 31.89 56.76 112.69
N ASP A 9 32.94 57.49 113.03
CA ASP A 9 33.64 58.40 112.11
C ASP A 9 34.28 57.65 110.92
N LYS A 10 34.84 56.46 111.14
CA LYS A 10 35.42 55.60 110.09
C LYS A 10 34.32 55.04 109.18
N LEU A 11 33.28 54.44 109.76
CA LEU A 11 32.20 53.77 109.05
C LEU A 11 31.25 54.74 108.34
N SER A 12 31.08 55.97 108.85
CA SER A 12 30.37 57.05 108.14
C SER A 12 31.03 57.39 106.81
N ARG A 13 32.36 57.57 106.82
CA ARG A 13 33.12 57.88 105.62
C ARG A 13 33.11 56.72 104.64
N TRP A 14 33.30 55.49 105.12
CA TRP A 14 33.18 54.30 104.27
C TRP A 14 31.76 54.10 103.71
N LEU A 15 30.68 54.27 104.48
CA LEU A 15 29.30 54.17 103.95
C LEU A 15 28.97 55.27 102.94
N ALA A 16 29.45 56.50 103.15
CA ALA A 16 29.31 57.58 102.17
C ALA A 16 30.09 57.27 100.88
N GLU A 17 31.29 56.70 100.99
CA GLU A 17 32.09 56.26 99.86
C GLU A 17 31.44 55.07 99.14
N ALA A 18 31.04 54.03 99.85
CA ALA A 18 30.37 52.84 99.31
C ALA A 18 29.06 53.21 98.58
N LYS A 19 28.24 54.11 99.14
CA LYS A 19 27.06 54.65 98.44
C LYS A 19 27.42 55.43 97.19
N GLY A 20 28.51 56.20 97.21
CA GLY A 20 29.06 56.85 96.02
C GLY A 20 29.52 55.85 94.96
N GLN A 21 30.25 54.81 95.37
CA GLN A 21 30.73 53.74 94.51
C GLN A 21 29.55 52.97 93.89
N THR A 22 28.58 52.49 94.68
CA THR A 22 27.34 51.83 94.23
C THR A 22 26.54 52.70 93.27
N ARG A 23 26.43 54.02 93.51
CA ARG A 23 25.77 54.94 92.57
C ARG A 23 26.48 55.04 91.22
N THR A 24 27.81 55.00 91.17
CA THR A 24 28.58 54.89 89.90
C THR A 24 28.67 53.45 89.35
N ALA A 25 28.26 52.46 90.13
CA ALA A 25 28.17 51.07 89.74
C ALA A 25 26.84 50.80 88.99
N ALA A 26 25.75 51.46 89.39
CA ALA A 26 24.45 51.40 88.71
C ALA A 26 24.39 52.12 87.34
N GLU A 27 25.51 52.65 86.82
CA GLU A 27 25.57 53.27 85.50
C GLU A 27 25.47 52.23 84.38
N LEU A 28 24.45 52.34 83.53
CA LEU A 28 24.38 51.58 82.27
C LEU A 28 25.60 51.85 81.38
N LYS A 29 25.98 50.84 80.59
CA LYS A 29 27.12 50.88 79.65
C LYS A 29 26.69 50.48 78.23
N SER A 30 27.49 50.82 77.24
CA SER A 30 27.10 50.76 75.82
C SER A 30 27.30 49.37 75.20
N THR A 31 28.41 48.70 75.49
CA THR A 31 28.83 47.44 74.85
C THR A 31 28.81 46.25 75.81
N LEU A 32 28.74 45.02 75.27
CA LEU A 32 28.87 43.79 76.08
C LEU A 32 30.16 43.74 76.92
N GLY A 33 31.26 44.30 76.40
CA GLY A 33 32.54 44.33 77.11
C GLY A 33 32.46 45.21 78.35
N GLU A 34 32.01 46.45 78.20
CA GLU A 34 31.83 47.39 79.32
C GLU A 34 30.78 46.90 80.31
N LYS A 35 29.66 46.31 79.83
CA LYS A 35 28.62 45.72 80.69
C LYS A 35 29.18 44.60 81.57
N LYS A 36 30.03 43.72 81.03
CA LYS A 36 30.72 42.67 81.80
C LYS A 36 31.68 43.25 82.83
N VAL A 37 32.51 44.23 82.44
CA VAL A 37 33.43 44.92 83.36
C VAL A 37 32.66 45.62 84.49
N GLN A 38 31.53 46.25 84.18
CA GLN A 38 30.67 46.89 85.17
C GLN A 38 29.99 45.86 86.09
N LEU A 39 29.57 44.69 85.59
CA LEU A 39 29.04 43.59 86.41
C LEU A 39 30.09 43.09 87.41
N GLU A 40 31.32 42.82 86.97
CA GLU A 40 32.39 42.40 87.89
C GLU A 40 32.77 43.51 88.88
N ARG A 41 32.70 44.78 88.48
CA ARG A 41 32.83 45.93 89.40
C ARG A 41 31.70 45.98 90.43
N CYS A 42 30.46 45.70 90.05
CA CYS A 42 29.33 45.63 90.99
C CYS A 42 29.51 44.48 91.99
N LYS A 43 29.95 43.30 91.54
CA LYS A 43 30.29 42.18 92.43
C LYS A 43 31.45 42.50 93.39
N ALA A 44 32.49 43.20 92.91
CA ALA A 44 33.59 43.63 93.77
C ALA A 44 33.13 44.60 94.87
N ILE A 45 32.25 45.55 94.54
CA ILE A 45 31.66 46.47 95.53
C ILE A 45 30.70 45.72 96.47
N GLN A 46 29.94 44.74 95.97
CA GLN A 46 29.11 43.86 96.80
C GLN A 46 29.96 43.05 97.80
N GLN A 47 31.13 42.58 97.38
CA GLN A 47 32.08 41.86 98.23
C GLN A 47 32.73 42.78 99.27
N ASP A 48 33.10 44.01 98.92
CA ASP A 48 33.63 45.01 99.88
C ASP A 48 32.57 45.36 100.94
N ILE A 49 31.34 45.64 100.51
CA ILE A 49 30.20 45.88 101.41
C ILE A 49 29.94 44.69 102.32
N ALA A 50 29.87 43.47 101.78
CA ALA A 50 29.71 42.26 102.59
C ALA A 50 30.85 42.03 103.60
N SER A 51 32.09 42.44 103.28
CA SER A 51 33.24 42.25 104.18
C SER A 51 33.15 43.12 105.44
N HIS A 52 32.57 44.32 105.33
CA HIS A 52 32.41 45.28 106.43
C HIS A 52 31.22 44.96 107.37
N GLN A 53 30.45 43.88 107.11
CA GLN A 53 29.46 43.34 108.05
C GLN A 53 30.04 43.24 109.47
N LYS A 54 31.24 42.67 109.61
CA LYS A 54 31.90 42.49 110.90
C LYS A 54 32.28 43.80 111.59
N ASP A 55 32.57 44.86 110.84
CA ASP A 55 32.83 46.19 111.41
C ASP A 55 31.52 46.83 111.93
N ILE A 56 30.38 46.57 111.29
CA ILE A 56 29.03 46.96 111.78
C ILE A 56 28.64 46.13 113.03
N ASP A 57 28.93 44.83 113.04
CA ASP A 57 28.69 43.96 114.19
C ASP A 57 29.53 44.41 115.41
N VAL A 58 30.81 44.74 115.21
CA VAL A 58 31.69 45.30 116.26
C VAL A 58 31.28 46.71 116.69
N LEU A 59 30.78 47.56 115.78
CA LEU A 59 30.20 48.85 116.16
C LEU A 59 28.96 48.67 117.04
N THR A 60 28.13 47.69 116.72
CA THR A 60 26.94 47.29 117.50
C THR A 60 27.35 46.78 118.88
N GLU A 61 28.35 45.90 118.96
CA GLU A 61 28.89 45.40 120.23
C GLU A 61 29.48 46.53 121.10
N HIS A 62 30.17 47.49 120.49
CA HIS A 62 30.70 48.67 121.19
C HIS A 62 29.61 49.64 121.66
N ALA A 63 28.52 49.80 120.91
CA ALA A 63 27.35 50.56 121.34
C ALA A 63 26.65 49.87 122.52
N GLN A 64 26.42 48.56 122.43
CA GLN A 64 25.79 47.76 123.47
C GLN A 64 26.56 47.85 124.80
N LYS A 65 27.88 47.66 124.76
CA LYS A 65 28.80 47.81 125.90
C LYS A 65 28.86 49.23 126.51
N LEU A 66 28.31 50.24 125.83
CA LEU A 66 28.15 51.60 126.36
C LEU A 66 26.75 51.83 126.93
N LEU A 67 25.70 51.26 126.30
CA LEU A 67 24.32 51.27 126.79
C LEU A 67 24.18 50.51 128.12
N ASP A 68 24.69 49.27 128.19
CA ASP A 68 24.68 48.41 129.39
C ASP A 68 25.34 49.10 130.61
N ARG A 69 26.30 49.99 130.33
CA ARG A 69 27.17 50.62 131.32
C ARG A 69 26.65 51.96 131.83
N ASN A 70 25.64 52.55 131.19
CA ASN A 70 24.96 53.77 131.67
C ASN A 70 23.55 53.94 131.06
N PRO A 71 22.59 53.05 131.37
CA PRO A 71 21.35 52.88 130.60
C PRO A 71 20.41 54.10 130.57
N ASN A 72 20.49 55.00 131.57
CA ASN A 72 19.58 56.15 131.69
C ASN A 72 20.16 57.47 131.12
N GLY A 73 21.20 57.43 130.30
CA GLY A 73 21.91 58.65 129.85
C GLY A 73 22.31 58.76 128.38
N LEU A 74 22.05 57.75 127.53
CA LEU A 74 22.66 57.64 126.19
C LEU A 74 21.71 57.27 125.05
N GLN A 75 20.46 57.76 125.08
CA GLN A 75 19.46 57.51 124.02
C GLN A 75 19.96 57.82 122.57
N PRO A 76 20.70 58.92 122.29
CA PRO A 76 21.14 59.23 120.92
C PRO A 76 22.00 58.15 120.26
N ILE A 77 22.78 57.39 121.05
CA ILE A 77 23.67 56.32 120.54
C ILE A 77 22.86 55.18 119.90
N SER A 78 21.67 54.89 120.41
CA SER A 78 20.81 53.84 119.85
C SER A 78 20.16 54.27 118.52
N GLU A 79 19.78 55.55 118.40
CA GLU A 79 19.18 56.12 117.19
C GLU A 79 20.23 56.26 116.07
N GLU A 80 21.45 56.68 116.43
CA GLU A 80 22.60 56.75 115.53
C GLU A 80 23.03 55.36 115.03
N LEU A 81 23.08 54.35 115.91
CA LEU A 81 23.41 52.97 115.53
C LEU A 81 22.36 52.35 114.60
N GLN A 82 21.05 52.52 114.88
CA GLN A 82 20.00 52.00 114.00
C GLN A 82 20.12 52.63 112.60
N MET A 83 20.36 53.94 112.54
CA MET A 83 20.59 54.64 111.29
C MET A 83 21.81 54.09 110.52
N PHE A 84 22.91 53.70 111.19
CA PHE A 84 24.03 53.01 110.52
C PHE A 84 23.62 51.68 109.90
N THR A 85 22.91 50.84 110.66
CA THR A 85 22.45 49.51 110.21
C THR A 85 21.50 49.62 109.03
N ASP A 86 20.50 50.52 109.08
CA ASP A 86 19.57 50.76 107.98
C ASP A 86 20.29 51.27 106.73
N GLN A 87 21.26 52.18 106.90
CA GLN A 87 22.06 52.71 105.79
C GLN A 87 22.96 51.64 105.15
N TYR A 88 23.50 50.72 105.94
CA TYR A 88 24.27 49.58 105.45
C TYR A 88 23.38 48.57 104.71
N GLN A 89 22.24 48.17 105.29
CA GLN A 89 21.28 47.26 104.65
C GLN A 89 20.75 47.82 103.32
N THR A 90 20.44 49.13 103.28
CA THR A 90 20.07 49.84 102.05
C THR A 90 21.18 49.71 101.00
N SER A 91 22.43 50.04 101.36
CA SER A 91 23.58 49.97 100.43
C SER A 91 23.84 48.55 99.90
N MET A 92 23.62 47.54 100.74
CA MET A 92 23.77 46.12 100.40
C MET A 92 22.62 45.59 99.52
N ASN A 93 21.42 46.15 99.63
CA ASN A 93 20.30 45.83 98.75
C ASN A 93 20.42 46.57 97.41
N ASP A 94 20.85 47.83 97.41
CA ASP A 94 21.12 48.63 96.21
C ASP A 94 22.19 47.97 95.32
N ILE A 95 23.29 47.46 95.92
CA ILE A 95 24.34 46.80 95.14
C ILE A 95 23.93 45.40 94.65
N LYS A 96 23.10 44.64 95.40
CA LYS A 96 22.49 43.40 94.90
C LYS A 96 21.64 43.66 93.66
N LEU A 97 20.72 44.64 93.76
CA LEU A 97 19.87 45.05 92.65
C LEU A 97 20.68 45.54 91.44
N ALA A 98 21.80 46.23 91.66
CA ALA A 98 22.74 46.59 90.60
C ALA A 98 23.42 45.36 89.97
N VAL A 99 23.89 44.39 90.77
CA VAL A 99 24.47 43.12 90.27
C VAL A 99 23.45 42.36 89.43
N ASP A 100 22.21 42.21 89.89
CA ASP A 100 21.15 41.48 89.17
C ASP A 100 20.78 42.18 87.86
N ASN A 101 20.57 43.51 87.89
CA ASN A 101 20.31 44.32 86.69
C ASN A 101 21.47 44.25 85.68
N HIS A 102 22.73 44.30 86.12
CA HIS A 102 23.88 44.17 85.23
C HIS A 102 24.09 42.73 84.74
N SER A 103 23.71 41.72 85.53
CA SER A 103 23.70 40.31 85.13
C SER A 103 22.71 40.07 83.99
N GLN A 104 21.47 40.54 84.15
CA GLN A 104 20.46 40.52 83.08
C GLN A 104 20.92 41.33 81.86
N SER A 105 21.47 42.53 82.06
CA SER A 105 21.99 43.38 80.97
C SER A 105 23.11 42.72 80.15
N VAL A 106 23.92 41.85 80.77
CA VAL A 106 24.94 41.03 80.10
C VAL A 106 24.32 39.80 79.41
N ALA A 107 23.31 39.16 80.01
CA ALA A 107 22.62 38.02 79.42
C ALA A 107 21.85 38.39 78.14
N GLU A 108 21.01 39.41 78.21
CA GLU A 108 20.19 39.91 77.08
C GLU A 108 21.08 40.35 75.91
N HIS A 109 22.13 41.13 76.19
CA HIS A 109 23.06 41.61 75.16
C HIS A 109 23.92 40.45 74.58
N LYS A 110 24.16 39.38 75.34
CA LYS A 110 24.83 38.16 74.82
C LYS A 110 23.90 37.39 73.87
N GLU A 111 22.62 37.29 74.20
CA GLU A 111 21.60 36.65 73.34
C GLU A 111 21.42 37.44 72.03
N PHE A 112 21.29 38.77 72.12
CA PHE A 112 21.25 39.67 70.97
C PHE A 112 22.46 39.48 70.02
N GLN A 113 23.68 39.46 70.56
CA GLN A 113 24.88 39.18 69.76
C GLN A 113 24.93 37.76 69.19
N GLN A 114 24.18 36.82 69.74
CA GLN A 114 24.08 35.47 69.19
C GLN A 114 23.09 35.43 68.01
N GLY A 115 21.89 36.01 68.17
CA GLY A 115 20.90 36.13 67.10
C GLY A 115 21.46 36.85 65.87
N GLN A 116 22.24 37.94 66.06
CA GLN A 116 22.93 38.62 64.96
C GLN A 116 23.92 37.73 64.21
N ARG A 117 24.68 36.86 64.89
CA ARG A 117 25.61 35.93 64.21
C ARG A 117 24.87 34.86 63.43
N GLU A 118 23.75 34.37 63.97
CA GLU A 118 22.94 33.35 63.31
C GLU A 118 22.26 33.90 62.06
N PHE A 119 21.70 35.11 62.15
CA PHE A 119 21.19 35.86 60.99
C PHE A 119 22.30 36.16 59.97
N ALA A 120 23.45 36.72 60.38
CA ALA A 120 24.53 37.10 59.47
C ALA A 120 25.19 35.91 58.76
N ASN A 121 25.32 34.75 59.42
CA ASN A 121 25.78 33.51 58.78
C ASN A 121 24.76 33.04 57.73
N TRP A 122 23.48 32.93 58.10
CA TRP A 122 22.41 32.55 57.17
C TRP A 122 22.35 33.50 55.95
N LEU A 123 22.46 34.80 56.18
CA LEU A 123 22.41 35.84 55.15
C LEU A 123 23.58 35.75 54.17
N ARG A 124 24.81 35.49 54.67
CA ARG A 124 25.99 35.23 53.83
C ARG A 124 25.78 33.99 52.97
N ASP A 125 25.31 32.90 53.57
CA ASP A 125 25.24 31.61 52.89
C ASP A 125 24.08 31.59 51.86
N ALA A 126 22.99 32.31 52.13
CA ALA A 126 21.93 32.61 51.16
C ALA A 126 22.42 33.51 50.00
N LYS A 127 23.19 34.57 50.28
CA LYS A 127 23.80 35.42 49.25
C LYS A 127 24.77 34.62 48.35
N ASN A 128 25.54 33.71 48.93
CA ASN A 128 26.43 32.80 48.19
C ASN A 128 25.64 31.84 47.27
N LYS A 129 24.56 31.21 47.77
CA LYS A 129 23.72 30.33 46.94
C LYS A 129 23.01 31.11 45.82
N LEU A 130 22.48 32.31 46.10
CA LEU A 130 21.93 33.19 45.07
C LEU A 130 22.96 33.52 43.97
N ALA A 131 24.22 33.83 44.32
CA ALA A 131 25.25 34.15 43.33
C ALA A 131 25.48 33.01 42.31
N SER A 132 25.36 31.74 42.74
CA SER A 132 25.41 30.56 41.84
C SER A 132 24.14 30.31 41.00
N LEU A 133 23.07 31.09 41.23
CA LEU A 133 21.76 30.95 40.61
C LEU A 133 21.30 32.21 39.85
N THR A 134 22.13 33.26 39.78
CA THR A 134 21.75 34.58 39.20
C THR A 134 21.78 34.63 37.66
N ASP A 135 22.41 33.64 37.02
CA ASP A 135 22.64 33.64 35.56
C ASP A 135 21.68 32.70 34.79
N THR A 136 21.26 33.12 33.60
CA THR A 136 20.34 32.42 32.70
C THR A 136 20.99 31.34 31.83
N SER A 137 22.29 31.06 31.98
CA SER A 137 23.01 30.13 31.09
C SER A 137 22.64 28.66 31.30
N GLY A 138 22.68 27.91 30.20
CA GLY A 138 22.43 26.48 30.15
C GLY A 138 21.18 26.12 29.35
N ASN A 139 21.00 24.81 29.12
CA ASN A 139 19.81 24.29 28.46
C ASN A 139 18.54 24.43 29.32
N SER A 140 17.36 24.24 28.72
CA SER A 140 16.04 24.26 29.38
C SER A 140 16.04 23.60 30.78
N LYS A 141 16.56 22.37 30.88
CA LYS A 141 16.66 21.62 32.15
C LYS A 141 17.60 22.25 33.19
N THR A 142 18.68 22.91 32.74
CA THR A 142 19.59 23.66 33.63
C THR A 142 18.89 24.91 34.19
N VAL A 143 18.16 25.65 33.35
CA VAL A 143 17.39 26.83 33.76
C VAL A 143 16.27 26.46 34.73
N GLN A 144 15.54 25.36 34.45
CA GLN A 144 14.51 24.82 35.36
C GLN A 144 15.10 24.38 36.72
N ASN A 145 16.24 23.68 36.74
CA ASN A 145 16.91 23.29 37.97
C ASN A 145 17.38 24.50 38.80
N LYS A 146 17.90 25.55 38.15
CA LYS A 146 18.26 26.82 38.80
C LYS A 146 17.03 27.50 39.40
N LEU A 147 15.92 27.57 38.66
CA LEU A 147 14.66 28.16 39.12
C LEU A 147 14.12 27.44 40.36
N ALA A 148 14.06 26.10 40.35
CA ALA A 148 13.62 25.32 41.51
C ALA A 148 14.54 25.50 42.74
N SER A 149 15.85 25.55 42.52
CA SER A 149 16.85 25.82 43.59
C SER A 149 16.73 27.23 44.19
N LEU A 150 16.15 28.16 43.44
CA LEU A 150 15.89 29.53 43.87
C LEU A 150 14.53 29.65 44.57
N GLU A 151 13.51 28.91 44.13
CA GLU A 151 12.23 28.77 44.85
C GLU A 151 12.42 28.13 46.23
N GLU A 152 13.32 27.14 46.36
CA GLU A 152 13.78 26.61 47.66
C GLU A 152 14.46 27.69 48.52
N LEU A 153 15.24 28.61 47.93
CA LEU A 153 15.84 29.71 48.69
C LEU A 153 14.80 30.76 49.13
N LEU A 154 13.72 30.93 48.36
CA LEU A 154 12.62 31.83 48.68
C LEU A 154 11.72 31.30 49.81
N THR A 155 11.58 29.99 49.99
CA THR A 155 10.95 29.44 51.21
C THR A 155 11.94 29.51 52.39
N ALA A 156 13.21 29.20 52.17
CA ALA A 156 14.26 29.35 53.21
C ALA A 156 14.41 30.78 53.74
N LYS A 157 13.94 31.80 53.00
CA LYS A 157 13.81 33.20 53.45
C LYS A 157 12.98 33.33 54.74
N GLU A 158 11.94 32.52 54.92
CA GLU A 158 11.09 32.58 56.12
C GLU A 158 11.91 32.31 57.38
N SER A 159 12.79 31.32 57.35
CA SER A 159 13.73 31.08 58.47
C SER A 159 14.88 32.09 58.55
N GLY A 160 15.08 32.94 57.55
CA GLY A 160 15.88 34.16 57.66
C GLY A 160 15.15 35.26 58.43
N GLN A 161 13.85 35.43 58.16
CA GLN A 161 12.98 36.35 58.88
C GLN A 161 12.86 35.96 60.37
N GLU A 162 12.64 34.68 60.69
CA GLU A 162 12.61 34.18 62.08
C GLU A 162 13.86 34.58 62.89
N LYS A 163 15.05 34.50 62.28
CA LYS A 163 16.33 34.86 62.91
C LYS A 163 16.46 36.37 63.11
N LEU A 164 15.98 37.16 62.14
CA LEU A 164 15.90 38.62 62.24
C LEU A 164 14.91 39.08 63.31
N ASP A 165 13.76 38.42 63.42
CA ASP A 165 12.73 38.71 64.42
C ASP A 165 13.22 38.34 65.83
N SER A 166 13.94 37.21 65.97
CA SER A 166 14.62 36.81 67.21
C SER A 166 15.73 37.80 67.62
N ALA A 167 16.56 38.26 66.67
CA ALA A 167 17.54 39.32 66.90
C ALA A 167 16.87 40.65 67.27
N THR A 168 15.73 40.97 66.65
CA THR A 168 14.96 42.18 66.95
C THR A 168 14.33 42.12 68.35
N ALA A 169 13.80 40.97 68.76
CA ALA A 169 13.22 40.77 70.09
C ALA A 169 14.26 40.85 71.20
N SER A 170 15.38 40.13 71.08
CA SER A 170 16.50 40.18 72.02
C SER A 170 17.19 41.55 72.05
N GLY A 171 17.27 42.24 70.90
CA GLY A 171 17.68 43.63 70.81
C GLY A 171 16.74 44.58 71.57
N GLY A 172 15.42 44.40 71.39
CA GLY A 172 14.38 45.14 72.11
C GLY A 172 14.47 45.02 73.63
N ARG A 173 14.76 43.82 74.17
CA ARG A 173 15.03 43.62 75.61
C ARG A 173 16.37 44.20 76.04
N THR A 174 17.36 44.22 75.15
CA THR A 174 18.70 44.79 75.40
C THR A 174 18.70 46.32 75.45
N LEU A 175 17.91 47.00 74.62
CA LEU A 175 17.84 48.47 74.53
C LEU A 175 17.68 49.19 75.89
N PRO A 176 16.63 48.92 76.71
CA PRO A 176 16.43 49.61 77.99
C PRO A 176 17.56 49.35 79.01
N LEU A 177 18.33 48.27 78.84
CA LEU A 177 19.45 47.89 79.69
C LEU A 177 20.81 48.42 79.18
N THR A 178 20.82 49.35 78.23
CA THR A 178 22.03 49.84 77.52
C THR A 178 22.10 51.37 77.57
N ALA A 179 23.31 51.94 77.66
CA ALA A 179 23.51 53.39 77.56
C ALA A 179 23.24 53.90 76.12
N ALA A 180 22.85 55.18 75.98
CA ALA A 180 22.37 55.76 74.72
C ALA A 180 23.26 55.50 73.47
N PRO A 181 24.61 55.60 73.52
CA PRO A 181 25.44 55.29 72.34
C PRO A 181 25.37 53.81 71.94
N GLY A 182 25.20 52.91 72.91
CA GLY A 182 24.95 51.49 72.65
C GLY A 182 23.53 51.22 72.14
N GLN A 183 22.53 51.99 72.59
CA GLN A 183 21.17 51.92 72.04
C GLN A 183 21.15 52.29 70.56
N GLU A 184 21.78 53.40 70.19
CA GLU A 184 21.94 53.82 68.79
C GLU A 184 22.65 52.73 67.96
N THR A 185 23.74 52.17 68.48
CA THR A 185 24.49 51.08 67.81
C THR A 185 23.61 49.83 67.59
N ILE A 186 22.79 49.44 68.57
CA ILE A 186 21.86 48.31 68.48
C ILE A 186 20.79 48.57 67.41
N THR A 187 20.20 49.77 67.40
CA THR A 187 19.17 50.15 66.44
C THR A 187 19.72 50.23 65.01
N GLN A 188 20.90 50.82 64.81
CA GLN A 188 21.54 50.91 63.48
C GLN A 188 21.85 49.53 62.90
N GLN A 189 22.35 48.58 63.71
CA GLN A 189 22.64 47.24 63.21
C GLN A 189 21.36 46.45 62.91
N LEU A 190 20.30 46.58 63.72
CA LEU A 190 18.99 45.97 63.40
C LEU A 190 18.35 46.55 62.14
N GLN A 191 18.44 47.87 61.92
CA GLN A 191 17.98 48.50 60.68
C GLN A 191 18.77 47.96 59.48
N LYS A 192 20.10 47.87 59.58
CA LYS A 192 20.95 47.29 58.54
C LYS A 192 20.60 45.83 58.25
N ASP A 193 20.34 45.03 59.28
CA ASP A 193 19.97 43.62 59.14
C ASP A 193 18.61 43.48 58.39
N GLN A 194 17.66 44.38 58.65
CA GLN A 194 16.40 44.50 57.89
C GLN A 194 16.63 44.93 56.43
N GLU A 195 17.46 45.95 56.19
CA GLU A 195 17.80 46.43 54.84
C GLU A 195 18.50 45.36 53.99
N GLU A 196 19.43 44.59 54.57
CA GLU A 196 20.11 43.52 53.84
C GLU A 196 19.19 42.31 53.54
N LEU A 197 18.19 42.00 54.38
CA LEU A 197 17.17 40.99 54.07
C LEU A 197 16.22 41.45 52.97
N ALA A 198 15.83 42.73 52.96
CA ALA A 198 15.03 43.33 51.90
C ALA A 198 15.78 43.32 50.56
N ALA A 199 17.06 43.69 50.55
CA ALA A 199 17.92 43.66 49.36
C ALA A 199 18.12 42.23 48.82
N LEU A 200 18.32 41.24 49.68
CA LEU A 200 18.35 39.82 49.27
C LEU A 200 17.01 39.39 48.67
N THR A 201 15.88 39.76 49.30
CA THR A 201 14.53 39.42 48.81
C THR A 201 14.27 40.00 47.42
N ALA A 202 14.62 41.27 47.17
CA ALA A 202 14.49 41.90 45.87
C ALA A 202 15.38 41.22 44.80
N SER A 203 16.62 40.90 45.15
CA SER A 203 17.57 40.22 44.26
C SER A 203 17.13 38.79 43.90
N LEU A 204 16.48 38.10 44.84
CA LEU A 204 15.85 36.80 44.60
C LEU A 204 14.67 36.89 43.64
N LEU A 205 13.80 37.89 43.79
CA LEU A 205 12.64 38.05 42.91
C LEU A 205 13.07 38.42 41.47
N ASP A 206 14.01 39.36 41.28
CA ASP A 206 14.60 39.65 39.96
C ASP A 206 15.17 38.38 39.30
N SER A 207 15.99 37.64 40.03
CA SER A 207 16.63 36.42 39.54
C SER A 207 15.60 35.31 39.26
N LYS A 208 14.52 35.22 40.06
CA LYS A 208 13.40 34.31 39.82
C LYS A 208 12.70 34.64 38.51
N ASP A 209 12.28 35.89 38.34
CA ASP A 209 11.47 36.29 37.19
C ASP A 209 12.28 36.21 35.88
N ARG A 210 13.58 36.54 35.91
CA ARG A 210 14.49 36.35 34.77
C ARG A 210 14.75 34.88 34.42
N LEU A 211 14.93 34.00 35.41
CA LEU A 211 15.02 32.54 35.16
C LEU A 211 13.69 31.96 34.65
N LYS A 212 12.56 32.44 35.18
CA LYS A 212 11.22 32.02 34.77
C LYS A 212 10.88 32.47 33.35
N GLU A 213 11.25 33.69 32.96
CA GLU A 213 11.13 34.17 31.58
C GLU A 213 12.01 33.33 30.65
N CYS A 214 13.28 33.09 31.02
CA CYS A 214 14.17 32.22 30.25
C CYS A 214 13.61 30.79 30.10
N ALA A 215 13.02 30.21 31.16
CA ALA A 215 12.36 28.91 31.10
C ALA A 215 11.10 28.91 30.20
N GLN A 216 10.35 30.02 30.15
CA GLN A 216 9.23 30.19 29.22
C GLN A 216 9.69 30.34 27.76
N GLN A 217 10.76 31.10 27.52
CA GLN A 217 11.40 31.21 26.20
C GLN A 217 11.89 29.83 25.72
N TRP A 218 12.51 29.04 26.61
CA TRP A 218 12.92 27.66 26.33
C TRP A 218 11.73 26.76 25.98
N GLY A 219 10.68 26.73 26.80
CA GLY A 219 9.50 25.89 26.53
C GLY A 219 8.79 26.26 25.21
N ALA A 220 8.66 27.55 24.90
CA ALA A 220 8.08 28.02 23.65
C ALA A 220 8.94 27.64 22.42
N TYR A 221 10.27 27.70 22.55
CA TYR A 221 11.18 27.20 21.52
C TYR A 221 11.10 25.68 21.37
N GLU A 222 11.18 24.91 22.46
CA GLU A 222 11.17 23.44 22.43
C GLU A 222 9.89 22.88 21.81
N GLN A 223 8.72 23.49 22.11
CA GLN A 223 7.47 23.16 21.43
C GLN A 223 7.54 23.49 19.92
N SER A 224 7.86 24.73 19.57
CA SER A 224 7.86 25.19 18.16
C SER A 224 8.89 24.43 17.30
N GLN A 225 10.03 24.07 17.91
CA GLN A 225 11.09 23.26 17.33
C GLN A 225 10.61 21.82 17.07
N SER A 226 9.90 21.21 18.04
CA SER A 226 9.37 19.85 17.93
C SER A 226 8.30 19.75 16.83
N GLU A 227 7.34 20.69 16.82
CA GLU A 227 6.31 20.80 15.78
C GLU A 227 6.94 20.97 14.37
N ALA A 228 7.97 21.81 14.26
CA ALA A 228 8.69 22.02 13.00
C ALA A 228 9.52 20.80 12.56
N ASP A 229 10.22 20.11 13.46
CA ASP A 229 11.01 18.91 13.10
C ASP A 229 10.11 17.74 12.71
N GLY A 230 8.98 17.56 13.38
CA GLY A 230 7.96 16.55 13.06
C GLY A 230 7.31 16.78 11.69
N TRP A 231 6.78 17.98 11.45
CA TRP A 231 6.18 18.32 10.15
C TRP A 231 7.22 18.27 9.01
N LEU A 232 8.48 18.67 9.27
CA LEU A 232 9.55 18.51 8.29
C LEU A 232 9.79 17.03 7.92
N ARG A 233 9.78 16.11 8.88
CA ARG A 233 9.92 14.66 8.58
C ARG A 233 8.77 14.16 7.72
N GLU A 234 7.53 14.52 8.06
CA GLU A 234 6.33 14.11 7.31
C GLU A 234 6.43 14.56 5.83
N MET A 235 6.81 15.81 5.57
CA MET A 235 6.95 16.32 4.20
C MET A 235 8.20 15.78 3.49
N GLU A 236 9.32 15.59 4.21
CA GLU A 236 10.54 14.96 3.68
C GLU A 236 10.28 13.49 3.27
N GLU A 237 9.43 12.76 4.00
CA GLU A 237 9.01 11.40 3.66
C GLU A 237 8.06 11.38 2.47
N ARG A 238 7.04 12.26 2.46
CA ARG A 238 6.10 12.39 1.33
C ARG A 238 6.81 12.68 0.00
N LEU A 239 7.73 13.63 -0.03
CA LEU A 239 8.52 13.95 -1.23
C LEU A 239 9.71 12.99 -1.45
N GLY A 240 10.09 12.21 -0.44
CA GLY A 240 11.22 11.28 -0.44
C GLY A 240 11.02 10.05 -1.34
N LYS A 241 9.77 9.71 -1.69
CA LYS A 241 9.44 8.64 -2.66
C LYS A 241 9.88 8.98 -4.09
N GLY A 242 10.10 10.26 -4.39
CA GLY A 242 10.42 10.75 -5.73
C GLY A 242 9.18 11.00 -6.59
N LEU A 243 9.41 11.41 -7.84
CA LEU A 243 8.34 11.70 -8.80
C LEU A 243 7.94 10.41 -9.55
N GLU A 244 6.81 9.81 -9.17
CA GLU A 244 6.23 8.68 -9.90
C GLU A 244 5.71 9.13 -11.28
N LEU A 245 6.06 8.39 -12.34
CA LEU A 245 5.63 8.72 -13.70
C LEU A 245 4.16 8.34 -13.91
N GLN A 246 3.39 9.25 -14.54
CA GLN A 246 1.96 9.07 -14.82
C GLN A 246 1.70 8.67 -16.29
N PRO A 247 0.60 7.94 -16.60
CA PRO A 247 0.38 7.32 -17.91
C PRO A 247 -0.13 8.28 -19.00
N GLY A 248 -0.92 9.31 -18.67
CA GLY A 248 -1.58 10.17 -19.66
C GLY A 248 -1.43 11.66 -19.35
N LEU A 249 -2.00 12.53 -20.19
CA LEU A 249 -1.96 13.98 -19.95
C LEU A 249 -2.70 14.39 -18.68
N GLU A 250 -3.93 13.89 -18.52
CA GLU A 250 -4.84 14.24 -17.42
C GLU A 250 -4.22 13.90 -16.05
N THR A 251 -3.76 12.66 -15.88
CA THR A 251 -3.05 12.22 -14.66
C THR A 251 -1.73 12.95 -14.40
N LYS A 252 -1.04 13.46 -15.44
CA LYS A 252 0.10 14.37 -15.26
C LYS A 252 -0.33 15.78 -14.83
N GLN A 253 -1.48 16.26 -15.29
CA GLN A 253 -2.03 17.56 -14.88
C GLN A 253 -2.54 17.51 -13.43
N GLU A 254 -3.23 16.44 -13.02
CA GLU A 254 -3.63 16.18 -11.63
C GLU A 254 -2.40 16.17 -10.70
N GLN A 255 -1.33 15.45 -11.07
CA GLN A 255 -0.08 15.44 -10.31
C GLN A 255 0.59 16.83 -10.22
N VAL A 256 0.52 17.64 -11.28
CA VAL A 256 0.99 19.04 -11.26
C VAL A 256 0.17 19.89 -10.29
N GLU A 257 -1.14 19.69 -10.20
CA GLU A 257 -2.00 20.41 -9.26
C GLU A 257 -1.77 19.96 -7.80
N GLU A 258 -1.61 18.66 -7.53
CA GLU A 258 -1.26 18.18 -6.19
C GLU A 258 0.12 18.74 -5.76
N LEU A 259 1.13 18.69 -6.64
CA LEU A 259 2.46 19.24 -6.35
C LEU A 259 2.45 20.77 -6.18
N LYS A 260 1.54 21.50 -6.85
CA LYS A 260 1.31 22.93 -6.60
C LYS A 260 0.73 23.17 -5.22
N ALA A 261 -0.37 22.49 -4.87
CA ALA A 261 -0.98 22.59 -3.54
C ALA A 261 -0.01 22.20 -2.42
N LEU A 262 0.83 21.18 -2.64
CA LEU A 262 1.90 20.80 -1.71
C LEU A 262 3.01 21.85 -1.63
N GLN A 263 3.43 22.46 -2.74
CA GLN A 263 4.43 23.53 -2.74
C GLN A 263 3.90 24.80 -2.04
N GLU A 264 2.63 25.16 -2.21
CA GLU A 264 1.98 26.25 -1.49
C GLU A 264 1.85 25.95 0.01
N SER A 265 1.42 24.74 0.36
CA SER A 265 1.36 24.25 1.75
C SER A 265 2.73 24.32 2.44
N ILE A 266 3.79 23.83 1.79
CA ILE A 266 5.17 23.94 2.29
C ILE A 266 5.59 25.41 2.44
N GLN A 267 5.34 26.24 1.42
CA GLN A 267 5.74 27.64 1.46
C GLN A 267 4.95 28.46 2.50
N SER A 268 3.72 28.06 2.86
CA SER A 268 2.94 28.65 3.96
C SER A 268 3.57 28.46 5.35
N ARG A 269 4.48 27.49 5.52
CA ARG A 269 5.20 27.23 6.78
C ARG A 269 6.49 28.04 6.95
N GLN A 270 6.94 28.79 5.92
CA GLN A 270 8.05 29.76 6.03
C GLN A 270 7.99 30.65 7.30
N PRO A 271 6.88 31.33 7.65
CA PRO A 271 6.79 32.14 8.86
C PRO A 271 6.93 31.35 10.18
N VAL A 272 6.62 30.04 10.19
CA VAL A 272 6.83 29.17 11.36
C VAL A 272 8.32 28.90 11.54
N MET A 273 9.04 28.62 10.44
CA MET A 273 10.51 28.46 10.47
C MET A 273 11.20 29.74 10.93
N GLU A 274 10.76 30.90 10.44
CA GLU A 274 11.25 32.21 10.90
C GLU A 274 10.93 32.49 12.38
N ALA A 275 9.79 32.02 12.90
CA ALA A 275 9.46 32.13 14.31
C ALA A 275 10.39 31.26 15.18
N VAL A 276 10.67 30.02 14.77
CA VAL A 276 11.64 29.13 15.45
C VAL A 276 13.05 29.74 15.46
N SER A 277 13.49 30.34 14.34
CA SER A 277 14.78 31.05 14.28
C SER A 277 14.81 32.32 15.12
N ARG A 278 13.69 33.06 15.23
CA ARG A 278 13.57 34.23 16.10
C ARG A 278 13.59 33.87 17.59
N GLN A 279 12.95 32.77 17.97
CA GLN A 279 13.01 32.20 19.33
C GLN A 279 14.43 31.72 19.66
N ALA A 280 15.08 31.01 18.73
CA ALA A 280 16.47 30.57 18.88
C ALA A 280 17.45 31.74 19.08
N GLN A 281 17.29 32.83 18.33
CA GLN A 281 18.08 34.05 18.52
C GLN A 281 17.77 34.71 19.87
N GLY A 282 16.50 34.81 20.27
CA GLY A 282 16.11 35.34 21.57
C GLY A 282 16.73 34.59 22.75
N LEU A 283 16.85 33.27 22.66
CA LEU A 283 17.53 32.42 23.66
C LEU A 283 19.06 32.56 23.68
N LEU A 284 19.67 33.05 22.60
CA LEU A 284 21.08 33.42 22.55
C LEU A 284 21.31 34.84 23.09
N ASP A 285 20.38 35.77 22.80
CA ASP A 285 20.43 37.15 23.28
C ASP A 285 20.14 37.23 24.79
N SER A 286 19.28 36.35 25.33
CA SER A 286 18.92 36.31 26.76
C SER A 286 19.88 35.52 27.65
N SER A 287 20.85 34.78 27.09
CA SER A 287 21.84 34.04 27.89
C SER A 287 23.16 33.71 27.14
N VAL A 288 24.28 33.93 27.82
CA VAL A 288 25.61 33.58 27.29
C VAL A 288 25.83 32.07 27.37
N GLY A 289 25.81 31.39 26.22
CA GLY A 289 26.18 29.97 26.10
C GLY A 289 25.33 29.15 25.12
N ASN A 290 24.15 29.64 24.72
CA ASN A 290 23.15 28.86 23.97
C ASN A 290 23.43 28.67 22.46
N VAL A 291 24.70 28.60 22.06
CA VAL A 291 25.14 28.46 20.66
C VAL A 291 24.53 27.21 19.98
N GLY A 292 24.33 26.13 20.74
CA GLY A 292 23.70 24.90 20.26
C GLY A 292 22.27 25.08 19.72
N VAL A 293 21.52 26.04 20.26
CA VAL A 293 20.14 26.37 19.85
C VAL A 293 20.13 26.94 18.44
N VAL A 294 21.06 27.85 18.14
CA VAL A 294 21.17 28.47 16.81
C VAL A 294 21.69 27.47 15.78
N SER A 295 22.58 26.55 16.12
CA SER A 295 22.97 25.47 15.19
C SER A 295 21.81 24.53 14.85
N GLU A 296 20.96 24.19 15.82
CA GLU A 296 19.78 23.35 15.55
C GLU A 296 18.70 24.08 14.76
N SER A 297 18.42 25.36 15.06
CA SER A 297 17.55 26.18 14.22
C SER A 297 18.09 26.32 12.79
N THR A 298 19.40 26.47 12.62
CA THR A 298 20.06 26.51 11.30
C THR A 298 19.95 25.17 10.58
N ARG A 299 20.04 24.03 11.28
CA ARG A 299 19.81 22.68 10.74
C ARG A 299 18.38 22.53 10.22
N LEU A 300 17.39 22.99 10.98
CA LEU A 300 15.97 22.96 10.60
C LEU A 300 15.68 23.88 9.41
N ALA A 301 16.18 25.12 9.42
CA ALA A 301 16.07 26.03 8.29
C ALA A 301 16.71 25.46 7.01
N SER A 302 17.88 24.81 7.15
CA SER A 302 18.58 24.15 6.03
C SER A 302 17.81 22.95 5.46
N ARG A 303 17.08 22.19 6.31
CA ARG A 303 16.16 21.13 5.87
C ARG A 303 14.94 21.71 5.15
N PHE A 304 14.30 22.74 5.72
CA PHE A 304 13.17 23.41 5.09
C PHE A 304 13.51 23.99 3.71
N GLN A 305 14.64 24.67 3.56
CA GLN A 305 15.05 25.18 2.24
C GLN A 305 15.34 24.06 1.24
N ARG A 306 15.91 22.93 1.70
CA ARG A 306 16.11 21.73 0.87
C ARG A 306 14.77 21.12 0.44
N LEU A 307 13.80 21.02 1.35
CA LEU A 307 12.44 20.56 1.08
C LEU A 307 11.74 21.46 0.04
N VAL A 308 11.82 22.78 0.19
CA VAL A 308 11.30 23.77 -0.78
C VAL A 308 11.97 23.61 -2.15
N MET A 309 13.28 23.33 -2.20
CA MET A 309 13.99 23.05 -3.45
C MET A 309 13.54 21.74 -4.09
N THR A 310 13.42 20.65 -3.33
CA THR A 310 12.92 19.35 -3.83
C THR A 310 11.49 19.45 -4.35
N ALA A 311 10.59 20.11 -3.63
CA ALA A 311 9.21 20.33 -4.08
C ALA A 311 9.16 21.11 -5.41
N LYS A 312 9.98 22.16 -5.55
CA LYS A 312 10.06 22.98 -6.77
C LYS A 312 10.73 22.26 -7.94
N ASP A 313 11.66 21.34 -7.68
CA ASP A 313 12.29 20.51 -8.71
C ASP A 313 11.34 19.40 -9.19
N GLN A 314 10.65 18.70 -8.28
CA GLN A 314 9.64 17.71 -8.65
C GLN A 314 8.46 18.34 -9.38
N LEU A 315 7.95 19.49 -8.92
CA LEU A 315 6.89 20.23 -9.62
C LEU A 315 7.32 20.61 -11.05
N LYS A 316 8.50 21.24 -11.23
CA LYS A 316 9.00 21.60 -12.55
C LYS A 316 9.17 20.41 -13.50
N LYS A 317 9.58 19.25 -12.97
CA LYS A 317 9.67 18.01 -13.74
C LYS A 317 8.29 17.49 -14.14
N SER A 318 7.31 17.50 -13.23
CA SER A 318 5.93 17.13 -13.54
C SER A 318 5.30 18.10 -14.57
N GLU A 319 5.50 19.41 -14.42
CA GLU A 319 5.06 20.43 -15.37
C GLU A 319 5.69 20.25 -16.76
N HIS A 320 6.98 19.92 -16.84
CA HIS A 320 7.65 19.62 -18.10
C HIS A 320 7.11 18.32 -18.73
N ASN A 321 6.91 17.27 -17.94
CA ASN A 321 6.36 15.99 -18.38
C ASN A 321 4.91 16.12 -18.90
N ALA A 322 4.10 16.97 -18.28
CA ALA A 322 2.77 17.33 -18.74
C ALA A 322 2.83 18.17 -20.03
N THR A 323 3.73 19.16 -20.08
CA THR A 323 3.91 20.05 -21.25
C THR A 323 4.36 19.28 -22.50
N ASP A 324 5.32 18.36 -22.37
CA ASP A 324 5.80 17.58 -23.50
C ASP A 324 4.73 16.58 -23.98
N HIS A 325 3.96 15.96 -23.06
CA HIS A 325 2.85 15.08 -23.42
C HIS A 325 1.67 15.85 -24.06
N ALA A 326 1.39 17.08 -23.63
CA ALA A 326 0.41 17.95 -24.28
C ALA A 326 0.84 18.30 -25.72
N GLN A 327 2.10 18.70 -25.90
CA GLN A 327 2.65 18.99 -27.23
C GLN A 327 2.70 17.74 -28.13
N TYR A 328 2.86 16.55 -27.56
CA TYR A 328 2.68 15.28 -28.26
C TYR A 328 1.23 15.10 -28.75
N GLN A 329 0.24 15.26 -27.87
CA GLN A 329 -1.18 15.14 -28.25
C GLN A 329 -1.63 16.20 -29.27
N ASP A 330 -1.19 17.45 -29.15
CA ASP A 330 -1.41 18.49 -30.17
C ASP A 330 -0.82 18.06 -31.53
N THR A 331 0.42 17.57 -31.55
CA THR A 331 1.08 17.16 -32.82
C THR A 331 0.41 15.94 -33.43
N LEU A 332 -0.04 14.98 -32.62
CA LEU A 332 -0.82 13.82 -33.05
C LEU A 332 -2.18 14.23 -33.63
N ARG A 333 -2.90 15.13 -32.96
CA ARG A 333 -4.17 15.68 -33.46
C ARG A 333 -3.98 16.39 -34.79
N ASP A 334 -2.97 17.25 -34.89
CA ASP A 334 -2.72 18.05 -36.10
C ASP A 334 -2.29 17.16 -37.28
N PHE A 335 -1.53 16.08 -37.02
CA PHE A 335 -1.27 15.03 -38.01
C PHE A 335 -2.56 14.30 -38.42
N ASN A 336 -3.39 13.85 -37.48
CA ASN A 336 -4.63 13.12 -37.77
C ASN A 336 -5.66 13.97 -38.54
N ILE A 337 -5.76 15.27 -38.25
CA ILE A 337 -6.58 16.22 -39.02
C ILE A 337 -6.08 16.30 -40.47
N TRP A 338 -4.77 16.40 -40.68
CA TRP A 338 -4.19 16.38 -42.03
C TRP A 338 -4.41 15.03 -42.74
N LEU A 339 -4.28 13.91 -42.03
CA LEU A 339 -4.45 12.56 -42.58
C LEU A 339 -5.89 12.35 -43.08
N VAL A 340 -6.90 12.66 -42.25
CA VAL A 340 -8.32 12.52 -42.61
C VAL A 340 -8.66 13.43 -43.80
N ALA A 341 -8.28 14.71 -43.77
CA ALA A 341 -8.53 15.62 -44.89
C ALA A 341 -7.84 15.18 -46.20
N SER A 342 -6.69 14.50 -46.09
CA SER A 342 -5.97 13.91 -47.23
C SER A 342 -6.67 12.67 -47.76
N GLN A 343 -7.20 11.81 -46.88
CA GLN A 343 -8.00 10.64 -47.27
C GLN A 343 -9.33 11.06 -47.91
N ASP A 344 -10.06 12.02 -47.32
CA ASP A 344 -11.28 12.60 -47.90
C ASP A 344 -11.02 13.12 -49.33
N THR A 345 -9.86 13.73 -49.56
CA THR A 345 -9.44 14.25 -50.87
C THR A 345 -9.09 13.12 -51.85
N LEU A 346 -8.45 12.05 -51.38
CA LEU A 346 -8.17 10.86 -52.19
C LEU A 346 -9.48 10.16 -52.59
N ASP A 347 -10.37 9.90 -51.64
CA ASP A 347 -11.63 9.17 -51.85
C ASP A 347 -12.53 9.90 -52.87
N GLN A 348 -12.66 11.23 -52.75
CA GLN A 348 -13.39 12.08 -53.71
C GLN A 348 -12.85 12.03 -55.15
N ASN A 349 -11.57 11.67 -55.33
CA ASN A 349 -10.90 11.62 -56.63
C ASN A 349 -10.52 10.20 -57.07
N SER A 350 -10.91 9.16 -56.31
CA SER A 350 -10.58 7.74 -56.55
C SER A 350 -11.37 7.06 -57.68
N SER A 351 -12.45 7.67 -58.15
CA SER A 351 -13.31 7.05 -59.16
C SER A 351 -12.73 7.18 -60.57
N LEU A 352 -12.85 6.12 -61.38
CA LEU A 352 -12.62 6.13 -62.82
C LEU A 352 -13.88 6.51 -63.64
N LEU A 353 -15.02 6.79 -62.99
CA LEU A 353 -16.29 7.03 -63.69
C LEU A 353 -16.43 8.45 -64.23
N GLY A 354 -16.83 8.58 -65.49
CA GLY A 354 -17.07 9.86 -66.18
C GLY A 354 -16.05 10.21 -67.25
N ASP A 355 -16.28 11.34 -67.92
CA ASP A 355 -15.56 11.78 -69.11
C ASP A 355 -14.05 12.06 -68.92
N LYS A 356 -13.34 12.10 -70.06
CA LYS A 356 -11.90 12.38 -70.15
C LYS A 356 -11.49 13.67 -69.43
N ALA A 357 -12.35 14.69 -69.40
CA ALA A 357 -12.10 15.95 -68.69
C ALA A 357 -12.19 15.79 -67.16
N THR A 358 -13.23 15.10 -66.66
CA THR A 358 -13.40 14.78 -65.24
C THR A 358 -12.22 13.95 -64.71
N LEU A 359 -11.74 12.98 -65.50
CA LEU A 359 -10.57 12.16 -65.15
C LEU A 359 -9.27 12.97 -65.13
N GLN A 360 -9.10 13.93 -66.05
CA GLN A 360 -7.97 14.85 -66.03
C GLN A 360 -7.96 15.75 -64.78
N ASP A 361 -9.12 16.29 -64.36
CA ASP A 361 -9.22 17.10 -63.14
C ASP A 361 -9.00 16.26 -61.87
N ARG A 362 -9.51 15.01 -61.80
CA ARG A 362 -9.19 14.08 -60.69
C ARG A 362 -7.69 13.77 -60.62
N ALA A 363 -7.06 13.43 -61.76
CA ALA A 363 -5.63 13.16 -61.82
C ALA A 363 -4.78 14.39 -61.40
N LYS A 364 -5.24 15.61 -61.76
CA LYS A 364 -4.64 16.86 -61.27
C LYS A 364 -4.81 17.03 -59.75
N ASN A 365 -5.99 16.78 -59.19
CA ASN A 365 -6.24 16.88 -57.75
C ASN A 365 -5.38 15.88 -56.95
N LEU A 366 -5.24 14.62 -57.42
CA LEU A 366 -4.34 13.65 -56.80
C LEU A 366 -2.86 14.07 -56.89
N LYS A 367 -2.47 14.75 -57.97
CA LYS A 367 -1.11 15.31 -58.14
C LYS A 367 -0.83 16.50 -57.22
N GLU A 368 -1.83 17.33 -56.95
CA GLU A 368 -1.77 18.38 -55.93
C GLU A 368 -1.72 17.78 -54.52
N LEU A 369 -2.52 16.75 -54.23
CA LEU A 369 -2.47 15.99 -52.97
C LEU A 369 -1.09 15.33 -52.76
N ALA A 370 -0.49 14.74 -53.80
CA ALA A 370 0.84 14.14 -53.75
C ALA A 370 1.95 15.17 -53.44
N ALA A 371 1.78 16.45 -53.79
CA ALA A 371 2.70 17.51 -53.38
C ALA A 371 2.65 17.78 -51.86
N THR A 372 1.53 17.47 -51.19
CA THR A 372 1.42 17.60 -49.72
C THR A 372 2.13 16.50 -48.93
N LYS A 373 2.67 15.46 -49.59
CA LYS A 373 3.44 14.37 -48.96
C LYS A 373 4.52 14.87 -48.00
N ALA A 374 5.23 15.93 -48.36
CA ALA A 374 6.26 16.54 -47.51
C ALA A 374 5.68 17.12 -46.21
N THR A 375 4.45 17.65 -46.24
CA THR A 375 3.74 18.15 -45.04
C THR A 375 3.43 16.99 -44.09
N GLY A 376 2.86 15.89 -44.60
CA GLY A 376 2.59 14.69 -43.80
C GLY A 376 3.86 14.09 -43.18
N GLN A 377 4.94 14.00 -43.96
CA GLN A 377 6.25 13.54 -43.47
C GLN A 377 6.84 14.46 -42.39
N ASN A 378 6.72 15.79 -42.55
CA ASN A 378 7.18 16.74 -41.53
C ASN A 378 6.35 16.68 -40.24
N LEU A 379 5.03 16.49 -40.34
CA LEU A 379 4.13 16.31 -39.19
C LEU A 379 4.46 15.00 -38.45
N LEU A 380 4.70 13.90 -39.18
CA LEU A 380 5.09 12.62 -38.61
C LEU A 380 6.48 12.68 -37.95
N GLN A 381 7.46 13.37 -38.56
CA GLN A 381 8.77 13.60 -37.93
C GLN A 381 8.67 14.47 -36.67
N ALA A 382 7.76 15.45 -36.65
CA ALA A 382 7.48 16.23 -35.46
C ALA A 382 6.85 15.35 -34.36
N LEU A 383 5.91 14.47 -34.72
CA LEU A 383 5.29 13.50 -33.82
C LEU A 383 6.34 12.56 -33.21
N ASP A 384 7.19 11.93 -34.02
CA ASP A 384 8.32 11.08 -33.55
C ASP A 384 9.22 11.83 -32.55
N HIS A 385 9.52 13.11 -32.81
CA HIS A 385 10.32 13.93 -31.91
C HIS A 385 9.60 14.22 -30.57
N LYS A 386 8.28 14.42 -30.56
CA LYS A 386 7.50 14.58 -29.32
C LYS A 386 7.34 13.26 -28.58
N THR A 387 7.09 12.16 -29.29
CA THR A 387 7.06 10.80 -28.77
C THR A 387 8.37 10.46 -28.07
N GLY A 388 9.53 10.74 -28.71
CA GLY A 388 10.86 10.50 -28.13
C GLY A 388 11.15 11.25 -26.82
N LYS A 389 10.49 12.38 -26.55
CA LYS A 389 10.56 13.10 -25.27
C LYS A 389 9.52 12.66 -24.26
N THR A 390 8.31 12.35 -24.73
CA THR A 390 7.17 11.97 -23.91
C THR A 390 7.32 10.56 -23.35
N PHE A 391 7.82 9.62 -24.17
CA PHE A 391 7.90 8.20 -23.84
C PHE A 391 8.76 7.92 -22.60
N PRO A 392 10.00 8.43 -22.43
CA PRO A 392 10.80 8.19 -21.22
C PRO A 392 10.21 8.81 -19.93
N ASN A 393 9.26 9.73 -20.07
CA ASN A 393 8.65 10.52 -19.00
C ASN A 393 7.17 10.15 -18.77
N THR A 394 6.79 8.91 -19.07
CA THR A 394 5.43 8.37 -18.98
C THR A 394 5.45 7.03 -18.23
N ALA A 395 4.34 6.65 -17.60
CA ALA A 395 4.23 5.34 -16.94
C ALA A 395 4.28 4.19 -17.95
N ALA A 396 4.66 2.98 -17.49
CA ALA A 396 4.70 1.78 -18.32
C ALA A 396 3.36 1.46 -19.01
N SER A 397 2.23 1.71 -18.33
CA SER A 397 0.88 1.57 -18.90
C SER A 397 0.53 2.62 -19.96
N GLY A 398 1.17 3.79 -19.94
CA GLY A 398 1.02 4.82 -20.99
C GLY A 398 1.93 4.58 -22.21
N HIS A 399 2.95 3.72 -22.09
CA HIS A 399 3.87 3.42 -23.20
C HIS A 399 3.17 2.72 -24.37
N GLU A 400 2.12 1.93 -24.11
CA GLU A 400 1.40 1.21 -25.17
C GLU A 400 0.51 2.15 -25.98
N VAL A 401 -0.17 3.10 -25.32
CA VAL A 401 -0.94 4.17 -25.99
C VAL A 401 -0.03 5.02 -26.86
N VAL A 402 1.02 5.62 -26.28
CA VAL A 402 1.94 6.52 -27.02
C VAL A 402 2.62 5.82 -28.20
N ARG A 403 2.94 4.52 -28.06
CA ARG A 403 3.52 3.71 -29.15
C ARG A 403 2.46 3.30 -30.18
N GLY A 404 1.25 2.98 -29.75
CA GLY A 404 0.12 2.61 -30.60
C GLY A 404 -0.30 3.76 -31.51
N ASP A 405 -0.56 4.92 -30.93
CA ASP A 405 -0.86 6.18 -31.63
C ASP A 405 0.23 6.53 -32.67
N THR A 406 1.51 6.52 -32.25
CA THR A 406 2.63 6.82 -33.15
C THR A 406 2.70 5.79 -34.29
N ARG A 407 2.52 4.49 -33.99
CA ARG A 407 2.52 3.44 -35.02
C ARG A 407 1.33 3.59 -35.98
N ALA A 408 0.15 3.94 -35.49
CA ALA A 408 -1.03 4.19 -36.31
C ALA A 408 -0.81 5.39 -37.25
N ALA A 409 -0.13 6.45 -36.78
CA ALA A 409 0.25 7.59 -37.63
C ALA A 409 1.25 7.21 -38.74
N HIS A 410 2.25 6.35 -38.45
CA HIS A 410 3.16 5.82 -39.48
C HIS A 410 2.41 4.95 -40.50
N VAL A 411 1.58 4.01 -40.04
CA VAL A 411 0.80 3.10 -40.90
C VAL A 411 -0.18 3.87 -41.77
N GLY A 412 -0.95 4.81 -41.21
CA GLY A 412 -1.91 5.61 -41.98
C GLY A 412 -1.26 6.48 -43.06
N LEU A 413 -0.04 6.98 -42.83
CA LEU A 413 0.71 7.67 -43.89
C LEU A 413 1.16 6.70 -44.99
N GLU A 414 1.58 5.49 -44.65
CA GLU A 414 2.00 4.46 -45.62
C GLU A 414 0.81 3.95 -46.46
N GLU A 415 -0.34 3.72 -45.83
CA GLU A 415 -1.61 3.35 -46.46
C GLU A 415 -2.10 4.46 -47.41
N LEU A 416 -2.21 5.72 -46.94
CA LEU A 416 -2.57 6.87 -47.77
C LEU A 416 -1.63 7.03 -48.97
N LEU A 417 -0.31 6.90 -48.78
CA LEU A 417 0.65 7.06 -49.87
C LEU A 417 0.61 5.91 -50.87
N THR A 418 0.34 4.69 -50.42
CA THR A 418 0.18 3.51 -51.29
C THR A 418 -1.09 3.65 -52.13
N SER A 419 -2.23 3.94 -51.49
CA SER A 419 -3.51 4.16 -52.16
C SER A 419 -3.47 5.36 -53.11
N LEU A 420 -2.81 6.45 -52.74
CA LEU A 420 -2.61 7.61 -53.62
C LEU A 420 -1.77 7.25 -54.86
N SER A 421 -0.73 6.42 -54.72
CA SER A 421 0.08 5.99 -55.86
C SER A 421 -0.69 5.06 -56.80
N GLN A 422 -1.47 4.13 -56.25
CA GLN A 422 -2.31 3.20 -57.00
C GLN A 422 -3.40 3.96 -57.78
N GLN A 423 -4.20 4.80 -57.11
CA GLN A 423 -5.26 5.59 -57.75
C GLN A 423 -4.71 6.58 -58.79
N SER A 424 -3.53 7.17 -58.55
CA SER A 424 -2.85 8.00 -59.56
C SER A 424 -2.39 7.19 -60.77
N GLN A 425 -1.94 5.95 -60.57
CA GLN A 425 -1.56 5.06 -61.66
C GLN A 425 -2.78 4.61 -62.48
N ASP A 426 -3.87 4.22 -61.82
CA ASP A 426 -5.08 3.72 -62.48
C ASP A 426 -5.77 4.83 -63.30
N LEU A 427 -5.84 6.06 -62.76
CA LEU A 427 -6.27 7.23 -63.53
C LEU A 427 -5.34 7.52 -64.72
N GLN A 428 -4.02 7.45 -64.54
CA GLN A 428 -3.07 7.72 -65.62
C GLN A 428 -3.12 6.65 -66.72
N GLN A 429 -3.36 5.38 -66.37
CA GLN A 429 -3.59 4.29 -67.33
C GLN A 429 -4.91 4.49 -68.09
N CYS A 430 -6.00 4.81 -67.38
CA CYS A 430 -7.30 5.08 -68.00
C CYS A 430 -7.24 6.30 -68.96
N LEU A 431 -6.52 7.36 -68.59
CA LEU A 431 -6.25 8.50 -69.48
C LEU A 431 -5.40 8.13 -70.70
N THR A 432 -4.47 7.17 -70.56
CA THR A 432 -3.67 6.68 -71.70
C THR A 432 -4.54 5.89 -72.68
N LEU A 433 -5.41 5.00 -72.19
CA LEU A 433 -6.39 4.30 -73.03
C LEU A 433 -7.33 5.27 -73.76
N TRP A 434 -7.70 6.38 -73.11
CA TRP A 434 -8.49 7.46 -73.71
C TRP A 434 -7.74 8.22 -74.81
N ASP A 435 -6.41 8.36 -74.73
CA ASP A 435 -5.59 8.96 -75.79
C ASP A 435 -5.37 7.97 -76.95
N ASP A 436 -5.04 6.71 -76.65
CA ASP A 436 -4.92 5.62 -77.64
C ASP A 436 -6.23 5.46 -78.47
N PHE A 437 -7.39 5.53 -77.81
CA PHE A 437 -8.70 5.44 -78.49
C PHE A 437 -8.98 6.62 -79.41
N ASP A 438 -8.65 7.86 -79.01
CA ASP A 438 -8.85 9.05 -79.86
C ASP A 438 -7.93 9.01 -81.10
N ASP A 439 -6.68 8.57 -80.95
CA ASP A 439 -5.74 8.41 -82.06
C ASP A 439 -6.19 7.32 -83.04
N GLN A 440 -6.59 6.13 -82.55
CA GLN A 440 -7.09 5.04 -83.39
C GLN A 440 -8.39 5.42 -84.12
N CYS A 441 -9.34 6.08 -83.44
CA CYS A 441 -10.55 6.64 -84.07
C CYS A 441 -10.19 7.59 -85.22
N SER A 442 -9.18 8.44 -85.01
CA SER A 442 -8.74 9.45 -85.98
C SER A 442 -8.07 8.81 -87.20
N GLN A 443 -7.32 7.73 -87.02
CA GLN A 443 -6.72 6.96 -88.11
C GLN A 443 -7.79 6.25 -88.96
N VAL A 444 -8.66 5.45 -88.35
CA VAL A 444 -9.69 4.68 -89.07
C VAL A 444 -10.68 5.60 -89.81
N THR A 445 -11.03 6.75 -89.23
CA THR A 445 -11.87 7.76 -89.90
C THR A 445 -11.22 8.34 -91.17
N LYS A 446 -9.89 8.40 -91.23
CA LYS A 446 -9.14 8.86 -92.40
C LYS A 446 -9.08 7.79 -93.48
N GLU A 447 -8.79 6.55 -93.11
CA GLU A 447 -8.60 5.41 -94.04
C GLU A 447 -9.90 5.14 -94.84
N LEU A 448 -11.03 4.96 -94.12
CA LEU A 448 -12.38 4.83 -94.71
C LEU A 448 -12.73 5.95 -95.71
N GLY A 449 -12.25 7.18 -95.45
CA GLY A 449 -12.50 8.35 -96.29
C GLY A 449 -11.69 8.39 -97.60
N GLU A 450 -10.57 7.66 -97.68
CA GLU A 450 -9.77 7.57 -98.91
C GLU A 450 -10.36 6.55 -99.89
N VAL A 451 -10.94 5.44 -99.39
CA VAL A 451 -11.61 4.43 -100.24
C VAL A 451 -12.99 4.89 -100.74
N GLU A 452 -13.75 5.61 -99.91
CA GLU A 452 -15.08 6.17 -100.26
C GLU A 452 -15.01 7.05 -101.53
N ALA A 453 -13.90 7.75 -101.75
CA ALA A 453 -13.69 8.59 -102.94
C ALA A 453 -13.55 7.80 -104.27
N ILE A 454 -13.25 6.50 -104.21
CA ILE A 454 -13.01 5.65 -105.40
C ILE A 454 -14.29 4.93 -105.83
N LEU A 455 -15.08 4.42 -104.88
CA LEU A 455 -16.27 3.59 -105.12
C LEU A 455 -17.47 4.37 -105.71
N VAL A 456 -17.46 5.70 -105.65
CA VAL A 456 -18.54 6.58 -106.15
C VAL A 456 -18.60 6.67 -107.70
N ARG A 457 -17.81 5.87 -108.44
CA ARG A 457 -17.74 5.89 -109.92
C ARG A 457 -18.11 4.55 -110.56
N GLU A 458 -19.06 4.60 -111.50
CA GLU A 458 -19.69 3.44 -112.15
C GLU A 458 -18.78 2.75 -113.23
N PRO A 459 -18.83 1.41 -113.42
CA PRO A 459 -17.93 0.69 -114.33
C PRO A 459 -18.36 0.68 -115.82
N GLU A 460 -17.40 1.01 -116.70
CA GLU A 460 -17.50 1.04 -118.17
C GLU A 460 -17.76 -0.37 -118.81
N LEU A 461 -18.13 -0.41 -120.10
CA LEU A 461 -18.49 -1.65 -120.84
C LEU A 461 -17.38 -2.11 -121.81
N MET A 462 -17.14 -3.43 -121.86
CA MET A 462 -15.98 -4.03 -122.56
C MET A 462 -16.37 -5.07 -123.64
N PRO A 463 -15.53 -5.32 -124.67
CA PRO A 463 -15.95 -6.02 -125.90
C PRO A 463 -15.89 -7.55 -125.86
N ASP A 464 -15.05 -8.15 -125.03
CA ASP A 464 -14.80 -9.59 -124.94
C ASP A 464 -14.52 -10.01 -123.48
N VAL A 465 -14.50 -11.32 -123.21
CA VAL A 465 -14.35 -11.85 -121.83
C VAL A 465 -13.06 -11.37 -121.16
N LYS A 466 -11.94 -11.32 -121.91
CA LYS A 466 -10.61 -10.99 -121.39
C LYS A 466 -10.49 -9.54 -120.93
N HIS A 467 -11.18 -8.62 -121.62
CA HIS A 467 -11.25 -7.23 -121.20
C HIS A 467 -12.20 -7.02 -120.01
N LYS A 468 -13.20 -7.88 -119.81
CA LYS A 468 -14.09 -7.85 -118.64
C LYS A 468 -13.37 -8.40 -117.39
N GLU A 469 -12.61 -9.48 -117.51
CA GLU A 469 -11.76 -10.05 -116.44
C GLU A 469 -10.80 -9.00 -115.84
N GLN A 470 -10.15 -8.18 -116.68
CA GLN A 470 -9.21 -7.15 -116.23
C GLN A 470 -9.88 -6.01 -115.44
N GLN A 471 -11.17 -5.76 -115.67
CA GLN A 471 -11.94 -4.75 -114.94
C GLN A 471 -12.35 -5.26 -113.56
N LEU A 472 -12.76 -6.54 -113.48
CA LEU A 472 -13.11 -7.25 -112.26
C LEU A 472 -11.95 -7.29 -111.25
N GLU A 473 -10.75 -7.65 -111.70
CA GLU A 473 -9.57 -7.80 -110.82
C GLU A 473 -9.19 -6.49 -110.09
N LYS A 474 -9.46 -5.35 -110.74
CA LYS A 474 -9.24 -4.02 -110.15
C LYS A 474 -10.25 -3.68 -109.04
N TYR A 475 -11.49 -4.18 -109.12
CA TYR A 475 -12.47 -3.99 -108.06
C TYR A 475 -12.33 -5.03 -106.94
N LYS A 476 -11.85 -6.24 -107.24
CA LYS A 476 -11.51 -7.26 -106.22
C LYS A 476 -10.42 -6.78 -105.27
N SER A 477 -9.31 -6.26 -105.80
CA SER A 477 -8.22 -5.73 -104.97
C SER A 477 -8.67 -4.56 -104.08
N LEU A 478 -9.53 -3.67 -104.58
CA LEU A 478 -10.12 -2.59 -103.77
C LEU A 478 -11.08 -3.10 -102.67
N ALA A 479 -11.82 -4.19 -102.93
CA ALA A 479 -12.66 -4.84 -101.92
C ALA A 479 -11.82 -5.57 -100.84
N GLU A 480 -10.66 -6.11 -101.21
CA GLU A 480 -9.69 -6.72 -100.28
C GLU A 480 -9.03 -5.64 -99.40
N GLU A 481 -8.71 -4.47 -99.94
CA GLU A 481 -8.25 -3.29 -99.17
C GLU A 481 -9.29 -2.87 -98.11
N VAL A 482 -10.58 -2.75 -98.48
CA VAL A 482 -11.66 -2.47 -97.51
C VAL A 482 -11.79 -3.57 -96.45
N ALA A 483 -11.64 -4.84 -96.84
CA ALA A 483 -11.78 -5.95 -95.90
C ALA A 483 -10.69 -5.94 -94.81
N LEU A 484 -9.49 -5.45 -95.10
CA LEU A 484 -8.37 -5.34 -94.15
C LEU A 484 -8.58 -4.24 -93.09
N GLU A 485 -9.32 -3.16 -93.40
CA GLU A 485 -9.65 -2.10 -92.41
C GLU A 485 -10.51 -2.62 -91.24
N LYS A 486 -11.13 -3.81 -91.40
CA LYS A 486 -11.94 -4.44 -90.36
C LYS A 486 -11.13 -4.76 -89.09
N ASP A 487 -9.90 -5.23 -89.22
CA ASP A 487 -9.08 -5.61 -88.05
C ASP A 487 -8.75 -4.37 -87.18
N SER A 488 -8.56 -3.21 -87.82
CA SER A 488 -8.45 -1.90 -87.14
C SER A 488 -9.74 -1.51 -86.42
N LEU A 489 -10.91 -1.73 -87.02
CA LEU A 489 -12.21 -1.46 -86.42
C LEU A 489 -12.54 -2.37 -85.23
N ASP A 490 -12.23 -3.67 -85.32
CA ASP A 490 -12.39 -4.61 -84.20
C ASP A 490 -11.40 -4.26 -83.06
N SER A 491 -10.23 -3.69 -83.36
CA SER A 491 -9.31 -3.12 -82.36
C SER A 491 -9.87 -1.87 -81.67
N VAL A 492 -10.38 -0.89 -82.42
CA VAL A 492 -11.07 0.30 -81.86
C VAL A 492 -12.26 -0.12 -81.00
N LEU A 493 -13.03 -1.13 -81.42
CA LEU A 493 -14.16 -1.67 -80.66
C LEU A 493 -13.74 -2.36 -79.36
N ALA A 494 -12.58 -3.00 -79.32
CA ALA A 494 -12.02 -3.54 -78.08
C ALA A 494 -11.63 -2.41 -77.11
N GLY A 495 -10.95 -1.37 -77.61
CA GLY A 495 -10.61 -0.18 -76.82
C GLY A 495 -11.84 0.55 -76.27
N ALA A 496 -12.86 0.77 -77.12
CA ALA A 496 -14.12 1.42 -76.73
C ALA A 496 -14.87 0.63 -75.64
N LYS A 497 -14.93 -0.71 -75.75
CA LYS A 497 -15.57 -1.57 -74.74
C LYS A 497 -14.82 -1.55 -73.41
N GLU A 498 -13.49 -1.53 -73.43
CA GLU A 498 -12.70 -1.45 -72.19
C GLU A 498 -12.82 -0.07 -71.52
N LEU A 499 -12.85 1.01 -72.31
CA LEU A 499 -13.15 2.35 -71.80
C LEU A 499 -14.57 2.44 -71.22
N GLN A 500 -15.59 1.93 -71.90
CA GLN A 500 -16.96 1.87 -71.37
C GLN A 500 -17.01 1.07 -70.05
N ARG A 501 -16.32 -0.07 -69.98
CA ARG A 501 -16.24 -0.92 -68.78
C ARG A 501 -15.57 -0.23 -67.59
N LEU A 502 -14.58 0.62 -67.83
CA LEU A 502 -13.82 1.34 -66.79
C LEU A 502 -14.47 2.66 -66.37
N THR A 503 -15.11 3.38 -67.31
CA THR A 503 -15.55 4.77 -67.12
C THR A 503 -17.06 4.96 -67.10
N GLY A 504 -17.83 4.01 -67.63
CA GLY A 504 -19.28 4.12 -67.77
C GLY A 504 -19.77 5.03 -68.89
N GLU A 505 -18.88 5.58 -69.72
CA GLU A 505 -19.25 6.45 -70.85
C GLU A 505 -19.72 5.63 -72.07
N ASP A 506 -20.98 5.81 -72.47
CA ASP A 506 -21.56 5.13 -73.64
C ASP A 506 -21.16 5.80 -74.99
N GLU A 507 -20.73 7.08 -74.96
CA GLU A 507 -20.43 7.86 -76.18
C GLU A 507 -19.28 7.23 -77.01
N VAL A 508 -18.33 6.54 -76.37
CA VAL A 508 -17.25 5.81 -77.08
C VAL A 508 -17.78 4.65 -77.91
N ILE A 509 -18.84 3.98 -77.46
CA ILE A 509 -19.51 2.90 -78.20
C ILE A 509 -20.34 3.47 -79.34
N GLU A 510 -21.03 4.59 -79.13
CA GLU A 510 -21.79 5.24 -80.21
C GLU A 510 -20.86 5.72 -81.34
N LYS A 511 -19.80 6.45 -81.00
CA LYS A 511 -18.73 6.92 -81.91
C LYS A 511 -18.15 5.75 -82.73
N THR A 512 -17.89 4.62 -82.09
CA THR A 512 -17.37 3.40 -82.76
C THR A 512 -18.42 2.72 -83.64
N SER A 513 -19.68 2.67 -83.20
CA SER A 513 -20.78 2.07 -83.97
C SER A 513 -21.08 2.83 -85.25
N GLN A 514 -20.98 4.17 -85.22
CA GLN A 514 -21.09 5.02 -86.41
C GLN A 514 -19.98 4.70 -87.44
N MET A 515 -18.75 4.42 -87.00
CA MET A 515 -17.66 4.01 -87.90
C MET A 515 -17.87 2.60 -88.49
N MET A 516 -18.34 1.63 -87.69
CA MET A 516 -18.64 0.27 -88.18
C MET A 516 -19.74 0.25 -89.24
N GLU A 517 -20.82 1.03 -89.07
CA GLU A 517 -21.89 1.11 -90.07
C GLU A 517 -21.43 1.79 -91.37
N ARG A 518 -20.51 2.77 -91.29
CA ARG A 518 -19.89 3.39 -92.47
C ARG A 518 -19.01 2.40 -93.23
N HIS A 519 -18.14 1.66 -92.55
CA HIS A 519 -17.33 0.58 -93.14
C HIS A 519 -18.21 -0.50 -93.81
N LYS A 520 -19.25 -0.95 -93.12
CA LYS A 520 -20.24 -1.90 -93.67
C LYS A 520 -20.93 -1.38 -94.95
N THR A 521 -21.22 -0.09 -95.02
CA THR A 521 -21.77 0.55 -96.22
C THR A 521 -20.76 0.56 -97.38
N LEU A 522 -19.48 0.83 -97.09
CA LEU A 522 -18.40 0.81 -98.09
C LEU A 522 -18.10 -0.61 -98.59
N MET A 523 -18.09 -1.60 -97.69
CA MET A 523 -18.00 -3.03 -98.06
C MET A 523 -19.12 -3.42 -99.02
N GLN A 524 -20.38 -3.03 -98.75
CA GLN A 524 -21.50 -3.31 -99.66
C GLN A 524 -21.31 -2.64 -101.03
N ALA A 525 -20.84 -1.39 -101.08
CA ALA A 525 -20.56 -0.71 -102.35
C ALA A 525 -19.43 -1.37 -103.15
N ALA A 526 -18.35 -1.80 -102.49
CA ALA A 526 -17.26 -2.55 -103.11
C ALA A 526 -17.74 -3.92 -103.63
N GLN A 527 -18.50 -4.64 -102.82
CA GLN A 527 -19.08 -5.94 -103.16
C GLN A 527 -19.98 -5.84 -104.39
N THR A 528 -20.90 -4.86 -104.44
CA THR A 528 -21.77 -4.64 -105.61
C THR A 528 -21.00 -4.24 -106.88
N ALA A 529 -19.88 -3.51 -106.75
CA ALA A 529 -19.01 -3.20 -107.90
C ALA A 529 -18.27 -4.45 -108.43
N VAL A 530 -17.81 -5.33 -107.53
CA VAL A 530 -17.27 -6.65 -107.88
C VAL A 530 -18.34 -7.51 -108.55
N GLU A 531 -19.50 -7.70 -107.93
CA GLU A 531 -20.62 -8.50 -108.48
C GLU A 531 -21.05 -8.01 -109.88
N THR A 532 -21.21 -6.69 -110.05
CA THR A 532 -21.59 -6.08 -111.34
C THR A 532 -20.55 -6.30 -112.44
N THR A 533 -19.26 -6.38 -112.10
CA THR A 533 -18.19 -6.66 -113.07
C THR A 533 -17.94 -8.16 -113.27
N SER A 534 -18.18 -8.98 -112.25
CA SER A 534 -18.08 -10.45 -112.31
C SER A 534 -19.18 -11.04 -113.18
N GLN A 535 -20.45 -10.69 -112.90
CA GLN A 535 -21.61 -11.16 -113.68
C GLN A 535 -21.46 -10.85 -115.18
N ARG A 536 -20.98 -9.66 -115.55
CA ARG A 536 -20.75 -9.26 -116.94
C ARG A 536 -19.72 -10.15 -117.66
N ALA A 537 -18.71 -10.64 -116.94
CA ALA A 537 -17.68 -11.55 -117.45
C ALA A 537 -18.19 -13.01 -117.47
N GLU A 538 -18.75 -13.46 -116.35
CA GLU A 538 -19.30 -14.81 -116.13
C GLU A 538 -20.39 -15.14 -117.15
N ASN A 539 -21.37 -14.26 -117.39
CA ASN A 539 -22.41 -14.45 -118.42
C ASN A 539 -21.81 -14.84 -119.79
N HIS A 540 -20.67 -14.23 -120.16
CA HIS A 540 -20.03 -14.40 -121.46
C HIS A 540 -19.11 -15.62 -121.52
N GLN A 541 -18.58 -16.08 -120.38
CA GLN A 541 -17.88 -17.37 -120.26
C GLN A 541 -18.87 -18.54 -120.22
N GLU A 542 -19.92 -18.42 -119.41
CA GLU A 542 -20.92 -19.45 -119.14
C GLU A 542 -21.67 -19.87 -120.42
N TYR A 543 -21.98 -18.94 -121.33
CA TYR A 543 -22.52 -19.29 -122.66
C TYR A 543 -21.59 -20.23 -123.45
N ASN A 544 -20.28 -19.94 -123.49
CA ASN A 544 -19.29 -20.71 -124.23
C ASN A 544 -19.11 -22.13 -123.65
N ASP A 545 -19.24 -22.27 -122.32
CA ASP A 545 -19.10 -23.55 -121.65
C ASP A 545 -20.42 -24.34 -121.64
N LEU A 546 -21.59 -23.70 -121.54
CA LEU A 546 -22.90 -24.33 -121.72
C LEU A 546 -23.02 -24.98 -123.11
N HIS A 547 -22.62 -24.27 -124.18
CA HIS A 547 -22.67 -24.83 -125.54
C HIS A 547 -21.80 -26.10 -125.67
N ARG A 548 -20.65 -26.14 -124.99
CA ARG A 548 -19.75 -27.30 -124.95
C ARG A 548 -20.30 -28.44 -124.09
N ALA A 549 -20.78 -28.12 -122.89
CA ALA A 549 -21.29 -29.10 -121.92
C ALA A 549 -22.47 -29.93 -122.46
N VAL A 550 -23.37 -29.34 -123.26
CA VAL A 550 -24.47 -30.09 -123.91
C VAL A 550 -23.92 -31.17 -124.85
N CYS A 551 -22.80 -30.93 -125.54
CA CYS A 551 -22.19 -31.90 -126.44
C CYS A 551 -21.54 -33.06 -125.67
N ASP A 552 -20.85 -32.78 -124.56
CA ASP A 552 -20.09 -33.79 -123.80
C ASP A 552 -20.97 -34.66 -122.89
N LEU A 553 -22.03 -34.09 -122.28
CA LEU A 553 -22.92 -34.82 -121.36
C LEU A 553 -23.67 -36.00 -122.03
N LEU A 554 -24.03 -35.83 -123.31
CA LEU A 554 -24.62 -36.87 -124.15
C LEU A 554 -23.74 -38.13 -124.26
N ALA A 555 -22.41 -37.97 -124.15
CA ALA A 555 -21.45 -39.06 -124.24
C ALA A 555 -21.19 -39.74 -122.88
N SER A 556 -21.07 -38.99 -121.78
CA SER A 556 -20.74 -39.55 -120.45
C SER A 556 -21.89 -40.40 -119.88
N THR A 557 -23.11 -39.86 -119.84
CA THR A 557 -24.22 -40.46 -119.06
C THR A 557 -24.56 -41.90 -119.49
N ASN A 558 -24.34 -42.25 -120.77
CA ASN A 558 -24.50 -43.59 -121.33
C ASN A 558 -23.48 -44.63 -120.79
N GLN A 559 -22.37 -44.18 -120.22
CA GLN A 559 -21.27 -45.00 -119.71
C GLN A 559 -21.35 -45.18 -118.19
N ASP A 560 -21.81 -44.16 -117.46
CA ASP A 560 -21.81 -44.15 -115.99
C ASP A 560 -22.88 -45.06 -115.37
N LEU A 561 -24.02 -45.23 -116.07
CA LEU A 561 -25.09 -46.17 -115.67
C LEU A 561 -24.64 -47.64 -115.62
N LYS A 562 -23.56 -48.02 -116.31
CA LYS A 562 -23.03 -49.40 -116.27
C LYS A 562 -22.13 -49.70 -115.07
N ASN A 563 -21.72 -48.68 -114.30
CA ASN A 563 -20.68 -48.83 -113.28
C ASN A 563 -21.23 -48.97 -111.85
N ASN A 564 -22.50 -48.62 -111.61
CA ASN A 564 -23.05 -48.41 -110.26
C ASN A 564 -24.12 -49.47 -109.89
N SER A 565 -23.75 -50.75 -109.81
CA SER A 565 -24.71 -51.87 -109.63
C SER A 565 -24.28 -52.96 -108.64
N SER A 566 -23.60 -52.59 -107.54
CA SER A 566 -23.10 -53.51 -106.50
C SER A 566 -23.83 -53.29 -105.16
N LEU A 567 -23.62 -54.19 -104.18
CA LEU A 567 -24.28 -54.17 -102.86
C LEU A 567 -23.31 -54.48 -101.70
N ALA A 568 -22.03 -54.13 -101.84
CA ALA A 568 -21.01 -54.37 -100.80
C ALA A 568 -20.12 -53.12 -100.62
N GLY A 569 -20.09 -52.58 -99.40
CA GLY A 569 -19.35 -51.36 -99.05
C GLY A 569 -19.59 -50.90 -97.61
N THR A 570 -18.99 -49.76 -97.27
CA THR A 570 -19.34 -48.90 -96.10
C THR A 570 -20.65 -48.17 -96.34
N LYS A 571 -21.16 -47.45 -95.32
CA LYS A 571 -22.29 -46.51 -95.48
C LYS A 571 -22.07 -45.58 -96.67
N ASP A 572 -20.97 -44.82 -96.68
CA ASP A 572 -20.66 -43.84 -97.73
C ASP A 572 -20.64 -44.45 -99.13
N THR A 573 -20.12 -45.67 -99.30
CA THR A 573 -19.99 -46.27 -100.64
C THR A 573 -21.30 -46.88 -101.15
N LEU A 574 -22.22 -47.25 -100.26
CA LEU A 574 -23.59 -47.65 -100.61
C LEU A 574 -24.48 -46.43 -100.87
N GLU A 575 -24.39 -45.40 -100.01
CA GLU A 575 -25.04 -44.10 -100.19
C GLU A 575 -24.57 -43.40 -101.46
N GLN A 576 -23.27 -43.44 -101.78
CA GLN A 576 -22.75 -42.82 -102.99
C GLN A 576 -23.12 -43.60 -104.25
N GLN A 577 -23.17 -44.93 -104.23
CA GLN A 577 -23.71 -45.71 -105.37
C GLN A 577 -25.21 -45.42 -105.57
N LEU A 578 -26.00 -45.31 -104.50
CA LEU A 578 -27.40 -44.89 -104.54
C LEU A 578 -27.56 -43.47 -105.09
N THR A 579 -26.76 -42.54 -104.58
CA THR A 579 -26.80 -41.12 -104.92
C THR A 579 -26.39 -40.91 -106.37
N ASN A 580 -25.31 -41.54 -106.84
CA ASN A 580 -24.88 -41.50 -108.24
C ASN A 580 -26.03 -41.87 -109.20
N VAL A 581 -26.71 -43.00 -108.96
CA VAL A 581 -27.81 -43.45 -109.83
C VAL A 581 -29.06 -42.56 -109.66
N THR A 582 -29.35 -42.12 -108.44
CA THR A 582 -30.48 -41.22 -108.16
C THR A 582 -30.30 -39.84 -108.80
N GLU A 583 -29.09 -39.28 -108.74
CA GLU A 583 -28.69 -38.07 -109.46
C GLU A 583 -28.79 -38.27 -110.96
N LEU A 584 -28.19 -39.33 -111.53
CA LEU A 584 -28.24 -39.57 -112.97
C LEU A 584 -29.69 -39.56 -113.49
N THR A 585 -30.62 -40.26 -112.82
CA THR A 585 -32.04 -40.30 -113.22
C THR A 585 -32.79 -39.00 -112.94
N SER A 586 -32.55 -38.31 -111.83
CA SER A 586 -33.29 -37.08 -111.47
C SER A 586 -32.75 -35.81 -112.14
N ASN A 587 -31.45 -35.78 -112.46
CA ASN A 587 -30.83 -34.71 -113.22
C ASN A 587 -31.20 -34.79 -114.71
N LEU A 588 -31.62 -35.95 -115.24
CA LEU A 588 -31.93 -36.14 -116.66
C LEU A 588 -33.02 -35.19 -117.21
N PRO A 589 -34.19 -35.01 -116.57
CA PRO A 589 -35.11 -33.94 -116.97
C PRO A 589 -34.52 -32.55 -116.68
N SER A 590 -33.81 -32.40 -115.57
CA SER A 590 -33.28 -31.09 -115.16
C SER A 590 -32.22 -30.55 -116.11
N CYS A 591 -31.43 -31.39 -116.78
CA CYS A 591 -30.40 -30.97 -117.73
C CYS A 591 -30.98 -30.53 -119.09
N GLU A 592 -32.21 -30.92 -119.42
CA GLU A 592 -32.97 -30.34 -120.53
C GLU A 592 -33.28 -28.85 -120.25
N ASP A 593 -33.78 -28.58 -119.04
CA ASP A 593 -34.09 -27.24 -118.54
C ASP A 593 -32.86 -26.41 -118.10
N LYS A 594 -31.73 -27.04 -117.76
CA LYS A 594 -30.50 -26.37 -117.23
C LYS A 594 -29.37 -26.19 -118.24
N LEU A 595 -29.27 -27.01 -119.28
CA LEU A 595 -28.15 -26.93 -120.25
C LEU A 595 -28.65 -26.56 -121.64
N LEU A 596 -29.62 -27.30 -122.19
CA LEU A 596 -30.13 -27.05 -123.54
C LEU A 596 -30.94 -25.75 -123.61
N HIS A 597 -31.94 -25.58 -122.73
CA HIS A 597 -32.77 -24.36 -122.72
C HIS A 597 -32.00 -23.07 -122.31
N PRO A 598 -31.06 -23.08 -121.34
CA PRO A 598 -30.32 -21.88 -120.97
C PRO A 598 -29.24 -21.49 -121.97
N SER A 599 -28.58 -22.44 -122.66
CA SER A 599 -27.66 -22.12 -123.78
C SER A 599 -28.37 -21.27 -124.85
N LEU A 600 -29.60 -21.66 -125.21
CA LEU A 600 -30.49 -20.92 -126.13
C LEU A 600 -30.93 -19.54 -125.60
N THR A 601 -30.99 -19.35 -124.28
CA THR A 601 -31.52 -18.13 -123.65
C THR A 601 -30.42 -17.11 -123.35
N LEU A 602 -29.30 -17.55 -122.76
CA LEU A 602 -28.17 -16.72 -122.39
C LEU A 602 -27.48 -16.11 -123.62
N GLY A 603 -27.40 -16.88 -124.72
CA GLY A 603 -26.92 -16.39 -126.01
C GLY A 603 -27.74 -15.22 -126.59
N ALA A 604 -29.03 -15.10 -126.22
CA ALA A 604 -29.85 -13.96 -126.61
C ALA A 604 -29.65 -12.72 -125.71
N GLN A 605 -29.32 -12.91 -124.43
CA GLN A 605 -29.04 -11.79 -123.50
C GLN A 605 -27.69 -11.13 -123.78
N LEU A 606 -26.64 -11.92 -124.09
CA LEU A 606 -25.28 -11.42 -124.32
C LEU A 606 -25.16 -10.37 -125.44
N LEU A 607 -26.12 -10.37 -126.37
CA LEU A 607 -26.27 -9.37 -127.45
C LEU A 607 -26.55 -7.95 -126.92
N THR A 608 -26.85 -7.78 -125.63
CA THR A 608 -27.08 -6.48 -124.97
C THR A 608 -25.97 -6.06 -124.00
N GLU A 609 -25.09 -6.99 -123.62
CA GLU A 609 -24.01 -6.79 -122.62
C GLU A 609 -22.59 -6.84 -123.22
N THR A 610 -22.50 -6.82 -124.54
CA THR A 610 -21.27 -7.03 -125.33
C THR A 610 -21.19 -5.96 -126.42
N SER A 611 -19.98 -5.59 -126.84
CA SER A 611 -19.81 -4.62 -127.94
C SER A 611 -20.34 -5.17 -129.28
N PRO A 612 -20.70 -4.30 -130.26
CA PRO A 612 -21.36 -4.71 -131.51
C PRO A 612 -20.64 -5.80 -132.30
N ASP A 613 -19.30 -5.82 -132.29
CA ASP A 613 -18.49 -6.75 -133.09
C ASP A 613 -18.55 -8.21 -132.58
N GLY A 614 -18.89 -8.43 -131.30
CA GLY A 614 -18.99 -9.76 -130.71
C GLY A 614 -20.28 -10.52 -131.04
N CYS A 615 -21.34 -9.80 -131.45
CA CYS A 615 -22.69 -10.34 -131.55
C CYS A 615 -22.90 -11.33 -132.71
N ALA A 616 -22.01 -11.37 -133.70
CA ALA A 616 -22.23 -12.12 -134.94
C ALA A 616 -21.94 -13.63 -134.85
N VAL A 617 -21.17 -14.09 -133.86
CA VAL A 617 -20.71 -15.49 -133.75
C VAL A 617 -21.78 -16.39 -133.09
N ILE A 618 -22.39 -15.87 -132.02
CA ILE A 618 -23.30 -16.58 -131.10
C ILE A 618 -24.53 -17.19 -131.81
N HIS A 619 -24.97 -16.62 -132.94
CA HIS A 619 -26.16 -17.09 -133.64
C HIS A 619 -26.01 -18.45 -134.36
N GLN A 620 -24.80 -18.92 -134.66
CA GLN A 620 -24.60 -20.13 -135.48
C GLN A 620 -24.67 -21.44 -134.68
N GLU A 621 -24.39 -21.39 -133.38
CA GLU A 621 -24.11 -22.57 -132.55
C GLU A 621 -25.37 -23.28 -132.01
N LEU A 622 -26.50 -22.56 -131.99
CA LEU A 622 -27.70 -22.96 -131.25
C LEU A 622 -28.59 -24.03 -131.93
N ASP A 623 -28.59 -24.13 -133.26
CA ASP A 623 -29.52 -25.00 -134.04
C ASP A 623 -29.17 -26.50 -134.01
N GLN A 624 -27.99 -26.89 -133.51
CA GLN A 624 -27.50 -28.26 -133.60
C GLN A 624 -27.87 -29.13 -132.38
N SER A 625 -27.73 -28.60 -131.16
CA SER A 625 -27.69 -29.41 -129.93
C SER A 625 -29.03 -30.03 -129.49
N SER A 626 -30.16 -29.54 -130.01
CA SER A 626 -31.50 -29.97 -129.57
C SER A 626 -31.91 -31.40 -130.00
N ARG A 627 -31.23 -32.03 -130.96
CA ARG A 627 -31.72 -33.26 -131.61
C ARG A 627 -31.33 -34.59 -130.94
N ASP A 628 -30.30 -34.61 -130.10
CA ASP A 628 -29.70 -35.86 -129.62
C ASP A 628 -30.12 -36.26 -128.19
N TRP A 629 -30.80 -35.36 -127.46
CA TRP A 629 -31.12 -35.47 -126.03
C TRP A 629 -32.12 -36.60 -125.68
N SER A 630 -33.26 -36.67 -126.38
CA SER A 630 -34.45 -37.44 -125.95
C SER A 630 -34.30 -38.97 -125.92
N LYS A 631 -33.11 -39.52 -126.16
CA LYS A 631 -32.84 -40.98 -126.19
C LYS A 631 -32.34 -41.54 -124.86
N LEU A 632 -31.68 -40.72 -124.06
CA LEU A 632 -30.88 -41.13 -122.90
C LEU A 632 -31.71 -41.47 -121.64
N VAL A 633 -32.85 -40.80 -121.46
CA VAL A 633 -33.61 -40.75 -120.20
C VAL A 633 -34.10 -42.13 -119.69
N LYS A 634 -34.23 -43.13 -120.56
CA LYS A 634 -34.98 -44.35 -120.27
C LYS A 634 -34.20 -45.45 -119.53
N GLU A 635 -32.87 -45.47 -119.57
CA GLU A 635 -32.07 -46.61 -119.05
C GLU A 635 -31.63 -46.45 -117.58
N ALA A 636 -32.01 -45.35 -116.91
CA ALA A 636 -31.48 -44.97 -115.60
C ALA A 636 -32.32 -45.42 -114.38
N ASP A 637 -33.62 -45.58 -114.55
CA ASP A 637 -34.58 -45.72 -113.42
C ASP A 637 -34.50 -47.08 -112.70
N ASP A 638 -34.28 -48.17 -113.45
CA ASP A 638 -34.34 -49.56 -112.94
C ASP A 638 -33.26 -49.91 -111.90
N ILE A 639 -32.11 -49.21 -111.88
CA ILE A 639 -30.96 -49.56 -111.02
C ILE A 639 -31.12 -48.98 -109.61
N LYS A 640 -31.78 -47.83 -109.47
CA LYS A 640 -31.83 -47.02 -108.24
C LYS A 640 -32.32 -47.81 -107.01
N SER A 641 -33.49 -48.45 -107.13
CA SER A 641 -34.27 -48.89 -105.96
C SER A 641 -33.69 -50.09 -105.20
N SER A 642 -32.61 -50.71 -105.70
CA SER A 642 -31.93 -51.81 -104.99
C SER A 642 -30.97 -51.34 -103.89
N LEU A 643 -30.45 -50.11 -103.97
CA LEU A 643 -29.45 -49.60 -103.04
C LEU A 643 -30.06 -48.93 -101.78
N GLU A 644 -31.30 -48.44 -101.90
CA GLU A 644 -32.06 -47.73 -100.84
C GLU A 644 -32.17 -48.55 -99.54
N GLY A 645 -32.29 -49.89 -99.63
CA GLY A 645 -32.48 -50.77 -98.47
C GLY A 645 -31.22 -51.10 -97.65
N ALA A 646 -30.02 -50.81 -98.16
CA ALA A 646 -28.76 -51.15 -97.47
C ALA A 646 -28.21 -50.00 -96.60
N VAL A 647 -28.57 -48.75 -96.95
CA VAL A 647 -28.18 -47.53 -96.23
C VAL A 647 -28.78 -47.48 -94.82
N HIS A 648 -30.08 -47.78 -94.73
CA HIS A 648 -30.87 -47.60 -93.50
C HIS A 648 -30.32 -48.37 -92.29
N GLN A 649 -29.71 -49.54 -92.50
CA GLN A 649 -29.11 -50.36 -91.45
C GLN A 649 -27.87 -49.71 -90.78
N TRP A 650 -27.23 -48.74 -91.43
CA TRP A 650 -26.14 -47.96 -90.84
C TRP A 650 -26.65 -46.76 -90.03
N GLU A 651 -27.78 -46.15 -90.42
CA GLU A 651 -28.37 -45.01 -89.71
C GLU A 651 -28.75 -45.37 -88.26
N GLU A 652 -29.36 -46.55 -88.06
CA GLU A 652 -29.75 -47.04 -86.72
C GLU A 652 -28.54 -47.25 -85.77
N TYR A 653 -27.37 -47.58 -86.30
CA TYR A 653 -26.15 -47.74 -85.49
C TYR A 653 -25.54 -46.39 -85.10
N GLU A 654 -25.46 -45.46 -86.05
CA GLU A 654 -24.90 -44.12 -85.82
C GLU A 654 -25.72 -43.33 -84.79
N GLU A 655 -27.05 -43.46 -84.81
CA GLU A 655 -27.91 -42.74 -83.85
C GLU A 655 -27.74 -43.27 -82.42
N GLU A 656 -27.75 -44.60 -82.22
CA GLU A 656 -27.53 -45.22 -80.90
C GLU A 656 -26.13 -44.93 -80.37
N HIS A 657 -25.09 -45.08 -81.20
CA HIS A 657 -23.71 -44.74 -80.82
C HIS A 657 -23.58 -43.24 -80.47
N GLY A 658 -24.17 -42.36 -81.28
CA GLY A 658 -24.21 -40.92 -81.04
C GLY A 658 -25.05 -40.49 -79.82
N ARG A 659 -26.02 -41.31 -79.38
CA ARG A 659 -26.70 -41.14 -78.08
C ARG A 659 -25.77 -41.53 -76.93
N MET A 660 -25.13 -42.70 -76.99
CA MET A 660 -24.16 -43.14 -75.96
C MET A 660 -23.00 -42.16 -75.75
N VAL A 661 -22.36 -41.70 -76.83
CA VAL A 661 -21.21 -40.76 -76.72
C VAL A 661 -21.62 -39.48 -75.98
N ARG A 662 -22.77 -38.88 -76.33
CA ARG A 662 -23.30 -37.68 -75.62
C ARG A 662 -23.59 -37.94 -74.15
N CYS A 663 -24.12 -39.10 -73.78
CA CYS A 663 -24.35 -39.44 -72.37
C CYS A 663 -23.04 -39.62 -71.59
N LEU A 664 -21.97 -40.13 -72.22
CA LEU A 664 -20.63 -40.20 -71.62
C LEU A 664 -19.98 -38.83 -71.51
N ASP A 665 -20.10 -37.98 -72.54
CA ASP A 665 -19.56 -36.62 -72.52
C ASP A 665 -20.24 -35.77 -71.42
N GLU A 666 -21.54 -35.93 -71.21
CA GLU A 666 -22.29 -35.29 -70.13
C GLU A 666 -21.90 -35.82 -68.75
N ALA A 667 -21.83 -37.15 -68.57
CA ALA A 667 -21.39 -37.74 -67.29
C ALA A 667 -19.93 -37.39 -66.96
N GLU A 668 -19.04 -37.29 -67.95
CA GLU A 668 -17.67 -36.78 -67.76
C GLU A 668 -17.65 -35.29 -67.42
N ARG A 669 -18.58 -34.47 -67.96
CA ARG A 669 -18.73 -33.05 -67.61
C ARG A 669 -19.22 -32.85 -66.17
N GLU A 670 -20.28 -33.53 -65.76
CA GLU A 670 -20.84 -33.44 -64.40
C GLU A 670 -19.87 -33.97 -63.33
N THR A 671 -19.00 -34.93 -63.68
CA THR A 671 -17.99 -35.50 -62.77
C THR A 671 -16.59 -34.88 -62.89
N SER A 672 -16.39 -33.91 -63.80
CA SER A 672 -15.14 -33.15 -63.93
C SER A 672 -14.77 -32.25 -62.73
N PRO A 673 -15.69 -31.49 -62.08
CA PRO A 673 -15.30 -30.58 -61.01
C PRO A 673 -14.84 -31.32 -59.75
N GLU A 674 -13.81 -30.79 -59.10
CA GLU A 674 -13.26 -31.32 -57.84
C GLU A 674 -14.27 -31.22 -56.68
N LEU A 675 -14.08 -32.04 -55.63
CA LEU A 675 -14.95 -32.03 -54.44
C LEU A 675 -14.59 -30.86 -53.52
N GLU A 676 -15.36 -29.78 -53.64
CA GLU A 676 -15.37 -28.65 -52.70
C GLU A 676 -15.29 -29.11 -51.24
N LEU A 677 -14.52 -28.38 -50.42
CA LEU A 677 -14.54 -28.56 -48.97
C LEU A 677 -15.81 -27.90 -48.40
N LYS A 678 -16.57 -28.65 -47.60
CA LYS A 678 -17.75 -28.17 -46.87
C LYS A 678 -17.42 -27.89 -45.40
N LYS A 679 -18.21 -27.04 -44.73
CA LYS A 679 -17.84 -26.48 -43.41
C LYS A 679 -18.17 -27.37 -42.21
N ASP A 680 -19.26 -28.14 -42.30
CA ASP A 680 -19.81 -28.92 -41.19
C ASP A 680 -20.23 -30.34 -41.61
N ALA A 681 -20.59 -31.19 -40.65
CA ALA A 681 -21.05 -32.56 -40.91
C ALA A 681 -22.30 -32.65 -41.80
N VAL A 682 -23.20 -31.66 -41.74
CA VAL A 682 -24.49 -31.70 -42.44
C VAL A 682 -24.27 -31.43 -43.93
N GLU A 683 -23.50 -30.39 -44.28
CA GLU A 683 -23.13 -30.13 -45.67
C GLU A 683 -22.27 -31.25 -46.27
N LYS A 684 -21.40 -31.90 -45.47
CA LYS A 684 -20.63 -33.07 -45.93
C LYS A 684 -21.54 -34.28 -46.18
N GLN A 685 -22.57 -34.49 -45.36
CA GLN A 685 -23.57 -35.53 -45.53
C GLN A 685 -24.50 -35.26 -46.72
N GLU A 686 -24.84 -34.00 -47.01
CA GLU A 686 -25.57 -33.60 -48.21
C GLU A 686 -24.72 -33.80 -49.48
N GLN A 687 -23.44 -33.40 -49.45
CA GLN A 687 -22.48 -33.66 -50.53
C GLN A 687 -22.33 -35.17 -50.80
N LEU A 688 -22.37 -36.02 -49.76
CA LEU A 688 -22.32 -37.48 -49.91
C LEU A 688 -23.55 -38.03 -50.63
N GLU A 689 -24.78 -37.62 -50.29
CA GLU A 689 -25.97 -38.12 -50.99
C GLU A 689 -26.04 -37.62 -52.44
N ASN A 690 -25.67 -36.37 -52.73
CA ASN A 690 -25.58 -35.87 -54.11
C ASN A 690 -24.58 -36.71 -54.95
N VAL A 691 -23.38 -36.98 -54.41
CA VAL A 691 -22.35 -37.79 -55.10
C VAL A 691 -22.79 -39.26 -55.26
N LYS A 692 -23.66 -39.78 -54.40
CA LYS A 692 -24.30 -41.10 -54.59
C LYS A 692 -25.35 -41.06 -55.71
N THR A 693 -26.23 -40.05 -55.76
CA THR A 693 -27.23 -39.92 -56.82
C THR A 693 -26.56 -39.92 -58.20
N ILE A 694 -25.54 -39.09 -58.39
CA ILE A 694 -24.76 -39.04 -59.64
C ILE A 694 -24.06 -40.39 -59.92
N HIS A 695 -23.66 -41.14 -58.89
CA HIS A 695 -23.12 -42.49 -59.09
C HIS A 695 -24.18 -43.48 -59.60
N ASP A 696 -25.38 -43.48 -59.03
CA ASP A 696 -26.48 -44.37 -59.43
C ASP A 696 -27.01 -44.02 -60.84
N ASP A 697 -27.10 -42.73 -61.17
CA ASP A 697 -27.46 -42.26 -62.52
C ASP A 697 -26.42 -42.72 -63.55
N ILE A 698 -25.12 -42.64 -63.24
CA ILE A 698 -24.06 -43.18 -64.10
C ILE A 698 -24.17 -44.70 -64.26
N LEU A 699 -24.52 -45.46 -63.21
CA LEU A 699 -24.73 -46.90 -63.31
C LEU A 699 -25.90 -47.27 -64.26
N SER A 700 -26.89 -46.39 -64.43
CA SER A 700 -28.00 -46.63 -65.36
C SER A 700 -27.58 -46.69 -66.84
N LEU A 701 -26.45 -46.05 -67.20
CA LEU A 701 -25.92 -45.98 -68.56
C LEU A 701 -25.48 -47.33 -69.14
N GLU A 702 -25.33 -48.38 -68.31
CA GLU A 702 -25.14 -49.75 -68.78
C GLU A 702 -26.27 -50.22 -69.72
N THR A 703 -27.49 -49.72 -69.53
CA THR A 703 -28.62 -50.00 -70.44
C THR A 703 -28.36 -49.48 -71.85
N SER A 704 -27.88 -48.24 -71.96
CA SER A 704 -27.53 -47.61 -73.24
C SER A 704 -26.33 -48.30 -73.91
N LEU A 705 -25.37 -48.79 -73.12
CA LEU A 705 -24.21 -49.52 -73.66
C LEU A 705 -24.64 -50.81 -74.36
N ASN A 706 -25.60 -51.53 -73.78
CA ASN A 706 -26.14 -52.75 -74.38
C ASN A 706 -26.98 -52.47 -75.65
N ALA A 707 -27.60 -51.28 -75.78
CA ALA A 707 -28.29 -50.87 -77.00
C ALA A 707 -27.33 -50.73 -78.19
N VAL A 708 -26.21 -50.00 -78.02
CA VAL A 708 -25.17 -49.83 -79.07
C VAL A 708 -24.51 -51.17 -79.44
N VAL A 709 -24.30 -52.06 -78.46
CA VAL A 709 -23.84 -53.43 -78.72
C VAL A 709 -24.82 -54.19 -79.63
N SER A 710 -26.12 -53.92 -79.56
CA SER A 710 -27.14 -54.65 -80.32
C SER A 710 -27.19 -54.26 -81.80
N SER A 711 -27.20 -52.95 -82.12
CA SER A 711 -27.30 -52.42 -83.49
C SER A 711 -26.03 -52.61 -84.32
N ALA A 712 -24.86 -52.75 -83.68
CA ALA A 712 -23.60 -53.06 -84.37
C ALA A 712 -23.57 -54.45 -85.04
N ASN A 713 -24.33 -55.44 -84.52
CA ASN A 713 -24.24 -56.84 -84.98
C ASN A 713 -24.65 -57.10 -86.45
N PRO A 714 -25.78 -56.58 -86.98
CA PRO A 714 -26.14 -56.79 -88.39
C PRO A 714 -25.11 -56.20 -89.36
N ILE A 715 -24.54 -55.03 -89.06
CA ILE A 715 -23.49 -54.41 -89.88
C ILE A 715 -22.24 -55.32 -89.93
N LEU A 716 -21.81 -55.81 -88.77
CA LEU A 716 -20.70 -56.77 -88.65
C LEU A 716 -20.99 -58.15 -89.26
N HIS A 717 -22.25 -58.49 -89.55
CA HIS A 717 -22.59 -59.69 -90.32
C HIS A 717 -22.37 -59.50 -91.83
N ASN A 718 -22.72 -58.32 -92.35
CA ASN A 718 -22.53 -57.97 -93.76
C ASN A 718 -21.06 -57.60 -94.08
N ASN A 719 -20.34 -56.99 -93.13
CA ASN A 719 -18.90 -56.67 -93.24
C ASN A 719 -18.11 -57.22 -92.02
N PRO A 720 -17.72 -58.50 -92.01
CA PRO A 720 -17.07 -59.16 -90.85
C PRO A 720 -15.65 -58.68 -90.47
N MET A 721 -15.12 -57.64 -91.12
CA MET A 721 -13.75 -57.16 -90.98
C MET A 721 -13.65 -55.65 -90.70
N ASP A 722 -14.77 -54.97 -90.41
CA ASP A 722 -14.75 -53.55 -90.10
C ASP A 722 -14.15 -53.28 -88.71
N SER A 723 -12.93 -52.74 -88.71
CA SER A 723 -12.21 -52.38 -87.48
C SER A 723 -12.72 -51.10 -86.80
N THR A 724 -13.51 -50.28 -87.49
CA THR A 724 -13.98 -48.96 -87.04
C THR A 724 -15.08 -49.11 -86.00
N VAL A 725 -16.15 -49.82 -86.36
CA VAL A 725 -17.30 -50.16 -85.51
C VAL A 725 -16.85 -50.90 -84.24
N SER A 726 -15.92 -51.85 -84.42
CA SER A 726 -15.33 -52.64 -83.32
C SER A 726 -14.48 -51.77 -82.37
N GLY A 727 -13.68 -50.86 -82.92
CA GLY A 727 -12.87 -49.90 -82.15
C GLY A 727 -13.73 -48.96 -81.31
N GLN A 728 -14.72 -48.30 -81.93
CA GLN A 728 -15.64 -47.38 -81.27
C GLN A 728 -16.40 -48.04 -80.09
N LEU A 729 -16.89 -49.26 -80.30
CA LEU A 729 -17.58 -50.03 -79.26
C LEU A 729 -16.66 -50.34 -78.06
N SER A 730 -15.37 -50.61 -78.30
CA SER A 730 -14.39 -50.82 -77.23
C SER A 730 -14.05 -49.55 -76.46
N GLN A 731 -14.03 -48.39 -77.14
CA GLN A 731 -13.74 -47.09 -76.56
C GLN A 731 -14.86 -46.63 -75.61
N ALA A 732 -16.12 -46.72 -76.03
CA ALA A 732 -17.28 -46.37 -75.20
C ALA A 732 -17.33 -47.20 -73.91
N ARG A 733 -17.07 -48.52 -74.01
CA ARG A 733 -16.99 -49.42 -72.84
C ARG A 733 -15.85 -49.05 -71.88
N SER A 734 -14.73 -48.55 -72.40
CA SER A 734 -13.60 -48.13 -71.57
C SER A 734 -13.88 -46.82 -70.82
N ARG A 735 -14.50 -45.83 -71.46
CA ARG A 735 -14.93 -44.56 -70.83
C ARG A 735 -15.92 -44.81 -69.70
N TYR A 736 -16.98 -45.58 -69.96
CA TYR A 736 -17.97 -45.99 -68.96
C TYR A 736 -17.32 -46.64 -67.72
N GLN A 737 -16.39 -47.57 -67.93
CA GLN A 737 -15.73 -48.26 -66.82
C GLN A 737 -14.81 -47.34 -65.99
N ALA A 738 -14.22 -46.30 -66.61
CA ALA A 738 -13.42 -45.30 -65.91
C ALA A 738 -14.29 -44.38 -65.03
N LEU A 739 -15.41 -43.87 -65.56
CA LEU A 739 -16.41 -43.09 -64.81
C LEU A 739 -16.89 -43.82 -63.55
N VAL A 740 -17.34 -45.07 -63.71
CA VAL A 740 -17.84 -45.92 -62.61
C VAL A 740 -16.77 -46.12 -61.52
N ASN A 741 -15.49 -46.18 -61.89
CA ASN A 741 -14.40 -46.32 -60.92
C ASN A 741 -14.03 -45.00 -60.24
N ASN A 742 -14.10 -43.87 -60.94
CA ASN A 742 -13.91 -42.53 -60.37
C ASN A 742 -15.00 -42.23 -59.30
N MET A 743 -16.27 -42.43 -59.65
CA MET A 743 -17.38 -42.14 -58.73
C MET A 743 -17.35 -43.03 -57.48
N LYS A 744 -16.95 -44.30 -57.58
CA LYS A 744 -16.74 -45.16 -56.41
C LYS A 744 -15.65 -44.63 -55.46
N ALA A 745 -14.60 -44.02 -55.99
CA ALA A 745 -13.58 -43.36 -55.18
C ALA A 745 -14.11 -42.06 -54.54
N ARG A 746 -14.89 -41.25 -55.26
CA ARG A 746 -15.53 -40.02 -54.74
C ARG A 746 -16.52 -40.32 -53.61
N VAL A 747 -17.42 -41.30 -53.80
CA VAL A 747 -18.37 -41.74 -52.76
C VAL A 747 -17.63 -42.18 -51.49
N LYS A 748 -16.58 -43.01 -51.63
CA LYS A 748 -15.77 -43.46 -50.49
C LYS A 748 -15.09 -42.31 -49.74
N LEU A 749 -14.49 -41.37 -50.48
CA LEU A 749 -13.83 -40.19 -49.87
C LEU A 749 -14.82 -39.30 -49.12
N CYS A 750 -16.05 -39.12 -49.65
CA CYS A 750 -17.11 -38.40 -48.94
C CYS A 750 -17.59 -39.16 -47.68
N GLN A 751 -17.68 -40.49 -47.73
CA GLN A 751 -18.03 -41.31 -46.56
C GLN A 751 -17.00 -41.15 -45.42
N GLU A 752 -15.71 -41.22 -45.75
CA GLU A 752 -14.62 -41.03 -44.78
C GLU A 752 -14.68 -39.63 -44.16
N ARG A 753 -14.77 -38.56 -44.98
CA ARG A 753 -14.92 -37.17 -44.51
C ARG A 753 -16.14 -36.91 -43.62
N VAL A 754 -17.25 -37.64 -43.81
CA VAL A 754 -18.44 -37.57 -42.95
C VAL A 754 -18.22 -38.32 -41.64
N GLN A 755 -17.64 -39.53 -41.71
CA GLN A 755 -17.37 -40.36 -40.54
C GLN A 755 -16.41 -39.68 -39.56
N ASP A 756 -15.31 -39.09 -40.06
CA ASP A 756 -14.28 -38.47 -39.22
C ASP A 756 -14.81 -37.22 -38.49
N HIS A 757 -15.61 -36.39 -39.19
CA HIS A 757 -16.24 -35.20 -38.59
C HIS A 757 -17.40 -35.58 -37.65
N GLY A 758 -18.10 -36.68 -37.90
CA GLY A 758 -19.08 -37.25 -36.97
C GLY A 758 -18.44 -37.74 -35.66
N ALA A 759 -17.28 -38.41 -35.75
CA ALA A 759 -16.51 -38.82 -34.58
C ALA A 759 -16.04 -37.62 -33.76
N PHE A 760 -15.49 -36.58 -34.42
CA PHE A 760 -15.12 -35.32 -33.76
C PHE A 760 -16.28 -34.69 -32.99
N ASN A 761 -17.45 -34.54 -33.62
CA ASN A 761 -18.61 -33.95 -32.97
C ASN A 761 -19.06 -34.74 -31.73
N GLN A 762 -19.01 -36.07 -31.77
CA GLN A 762 -19.29 -36.92 -30.61
C GLN A 762 -18.25 -36.69 -29.50
N SER A 763 -16.95 -36.74 -29.82
CA SER A 763 -15.88 -36.54 -28.83
C SER A 763 -15.90 -35.12 -28.23
N LEU A 764 -16.32 -34.11 -29.00
CA LEU A 764 -16.52 -32.74 -28.56
C LEU A 764 -17.67 -32.65 -27.54
N GLU A 765 -18.84 -33.20 -27.87
CA GLU A 765 -20.03 -33.20 -27.02
C GLU A 765 -19.80 -33.97 -25.71
N GLU A 766 -19.22 -35.17 -25.77
CA GLU A 766 -18.88 -35.98 -24.59
C GLU A 766 -17.91 -35.23 -23.66
N THR A 767 -16.85 -34.61 -24.22
CA THR A 767 -15.84 -33.89 -23.41
C THR A 767 -16.42 -32.61 -22.81
N GLN A 768 -17.19 -31.82 -23.56
CA GLN A 768 -17.79 -30.58 -23.06
C GLN A 768 -18.81 -30.87 -21.95
N ASN A 769 -19.63 -31.91 -22.10
CA ASN A 769 -20.58 -32.33 -21.07
C ASN A 769 -19.85 -32.78 -19.79
N ASN A 770 -18.80 -33.58 -19.90
CA ASN A 770 -17.98 -34.00 -18.76
C ASN A 770 -17.37 -32.80 -18.01
N LEU A 771 -16.77 -31.84 -18.72
CA LEU A 771 -16.20 -30.62 -18.13
C LEU A 771 -17.28 -29.78 -17.42
N ASN A 772 -18.43 -29.57 -18.08
CA ASN A 772 -19.57 -28.84 -17.52
C ASN A 772 -20.09 -29.48 -16.23
N GLU A 773 -20.20 -30.81 -16.16
CA GLU A 773 -20.56 -31.52 -14.92
C GLU A 773 -19.56 -31.27 -13.79
N ARG A 774 -18.25 -31.35 -14.09
CA ARG A 774 -17.21 -31.17 -13.07
C ARG A 774 -17.15 -29.74 -12.55
N GLU A 775 -17.36 -28.73 -13.40
CA GLU A 775 -17.40 -27.33 -12.97
C GLU A 775 -18.67 -27.02 -12.14
N GLN A 776 -19.80 -27.68 -12.42
CA GLN A 776 -20.97 -27.66 -11.53
C GLN A 776 -20.68 -28.34 -10.17
N GLN A 777 -20.00 -29.48 -10.16
CA GLN A 777 -19.59 -30.17 -8.92
C GLN A 777 -18.58 -29.35 -8.09
N LEU A 778 -17.72 -28.57 -8.74
CA LEU A 778 -16.76 -27.67 -8.09
C LEU A 778 -17.44 -26.45 -7.44
N SER A 779 -18.56 -25.96 -8.00
CA SER A 779 -19.26 -24.76 -7.50
C SER A 779 -19.56 -24.76 -5.99
N PRO A 780 -20.20 -25.79 -5.39
CA PRO A 780 -20.44 -25.85 -3.94
C PRO A 780 -19.17 -26.12 -3.11
N LEU A 781 -18.06 -26.54 -3.72
CA LEU A 781 -16.79 -26.79 -3.02
C LEU A 781 -15.92 -25.52 -2.88
N LYS A 782 -16.26 -24.44 -3.61
CA LYS A 782 -15.65 -23.10 -3.47
C LYS A 782 -16.13 -22.35 -2.22
N ASP A 783 -17.15 -22.85 -1.52
CA ASP A 783 -17.66 -22.29 -0.25
C ASP A 783 -16.82 -22.74 0.95
N LEU A 784 -16.29 -21.78 1.72
CA LEU A 784 -15.39 -21.99 2.86
C LEU A 784 -16.09 -21.98 4.24
N SER A 785 -17.43 -21.93 4.25
CA SER A 785 -18.25 -22.07 5.46
C SER A 785 -18.50 -23.54 5.84
N GLY A 786 -18.96 -23.76 7.07
CA GLY A 786 -19.18 -25.09 7.65
C GLY A 786 -18.10 -25.52 8.65
N ASP A 787 -18.47 -26.47 9.50
CA ASP A 787 -17.63 -26.98 10.57
C ASP A 787 -16.40 -27.75 10.07
N ARG A 788 -15.49 -28.06 11.01
CA ARG A 788 -14.27 -28.85 10.80
C ARG A 788 -14.46 -30.05 9.86
N SER A 789 -15.51 -30.84 10.06
CA SER A 789 -15.79 -32.07 9.29
C SER A 789 -16.40 -31.79 7.91
N SER A 790 -17.18 -30.71 7.79
CA SER A 790 -17.68 -30.21 6.51
C SER A 790 -16.53 -29.75 5.61
N ILE A 791 -15.55 -29.04 6.18
CA ILE A 791 -14.34 -28.60 5.46
C ILE A 791 -13.46 -29.78 5.04
N ASP A 792 -13.26 -30.80 5.90
CA ASP A 792 -12.53 -32.02 5.50
C ASP A 792 -13.26 -32.78 4.37
N ALA A 793 -14.59 -32.89 4.44
CA ALA A 793 -15.39 -33.54 3.40
C ALA A 793 -15.34 -32.78 2.06
N LYS A 794 -15.37 -31.44 2.10
CA LYS A 794 -15.16 -30.57 0.92
C LYS A 794 -13.75 -30.75 0.36
N LEU A 795 -12.72 -30.80 1.20
CA LEU A 795 -11.33 -31.01 0.77
C LEU A 795 -11.16 -32.36 0.07
N ALA A 796 -11.64 -33.45 0.67
CA ALA A 796 -11.59 -34.78 0.08
C ALA A 796 -12.34 -34.87 -1.26
N ALA A 797 -13.43 -34.12 -1.44
CA ALA A 797 -14.13 -34.02 -2.72
C ALA A 797 -13.32 -33.26 -3.78
N VAL A 798 -12.63 -32.17 -3.41
CA VAL A 798 -11.73 -31.43 -4.32
C VAL A 798 -10.48 -32.26 -4.66
N GLU A 799 -9.92 -33.02 -3.72
CA GLU A 799 -8.82 -33.96 -3.98
C GLU A 799 -9.26 -35.09 -4.93
N ASN A 800 -10.50 -35.58 -4.81
CA ASN A 800 -11.05 -36.55 -5.76
C ASN A 800 -11.23 -35.95 -7.16
N LEU A 801 -11.74 -34.72 -7.29
CA LEU A 801 -11.79 -34.01 -8.58
C LEU A 801 -10.38 -33.81 -9.17
N ALA A 802 -9.41 -33.40 -8.35
CA ALA A 802 -8.01 -33.24 -8.75
C ALA A 802 -7.40 -34.56 -9.28
N SER A 803 -7.75 -35.70 -8.66
CA SER A 803 -7.25 -37.02 -9.09
C SER A 803 -7.73 -37.47 -10.47
N HIS A 804 -8.79 -36.87 -11.00
CA HIS A 804 -9.31 -37.15 -12.35
C HIS A 804 -8.90 -36.10 -13.41
N LEU A 805 -8.20 -35.01 -13.05
CA LEU A 805 -7.82 -33.98 -14.01
C LEU A 805 -6.98 -34.52 -15.17
N THR A 806 -6.08 -35.47 -14.92
CA THR A 806 -5.29 -36.12 -15.98
C THR A 806 -6.11 -36.99 -16.94
N GLU A 807 -7.31 -37.43 -16.53
CA GLU A 807 -8.25 -38.12 -17.42
C GLU A 807 -8.95 -37.11 -18.34
N PHE A 808 -9.37 -35.95 -17.80
CA PHE A 808 -9.95 -34.86 -18.60
C PHE A 808 -8.94 -34.19 -19.53
N GLU A 809 -7.68 -34.05 -19.13
CA GLU A 809 -6.56 -33.67 -20.01
C GLU A 809 -6.47 -34.62 -21.21
N SER A 810 -6.56 -35.94 -20.97
CA SER A 810 -6.55 -36.96 -22.03
C SER A 810 -7.80 -36.90 -22.93
N GLN A 811 -8.98 -36.61 -22.39
CA GLN A 811 -10.22 -36.43 -23.18
C GLN A 811 -10.15 -35.19 -24.09
N VAL A 812 -9.69 -34.04 -23.57
CA VAL A 812 -9.49 -32.82 -24.35
C VAL A 812 -8.40 -33.01 -25.41
N HIS A 813 -7.29 -33.70 -25.08
CA HIS A 813 -6.30 -34.08 -26.08
C HIS A 813 -6.89 -34.96 -27.18
N HIS A 814 -7.74 -35.94 -26.86
CA HIS A 814 -8.37 -36.79 -27.86
C HIS A 814 -9.30 -36.02 -28.80
N ALA A 815 -10.16 -35.15 -28.26
CA ALA A 815 -11.00 -34.26 -29.07
C ALA A 815 -10.16 -33.30 -29.93
N THR A 816 -9.03 -32.82 -29.39
CA THR A 816 -8.06 -31.97 -30.10
C THR A 816 -7.38 -32.70 -31.26
N ASP A 817 -6.97 -33.95 -31.09
CA ASP A 817 -6.36 -34.75 -32.15
C ASP A 817 -7.37 -35.05 -33.27
N GLN A 818 -8.62 -35.39 -32.91
CA GLN A 818 -9.70 -35.57 -33.88
C GLN A 818 -10.03 -34.28 -34.64
N GLY A 819 -10.08 -33.14 -33.95
CA GLY A 819 -10.28 -31.82 -34.57
C GLY A 819 -9.17 -31.48 -35.57
N HIS A 820 -7.91 -31.64 -35.19
CA HIS A 820 -6.78 -31.46 -36.11
C HIS A 820 -6.81 -32.42 -37.31
N HIS A 821 -7.33 -33.64 -37.15
CA HIS A 821 -7.46 -34.58 -38.25
C HIS A 821 -8.44 -34.10 -39.33
N ILE A 822 -9.54 -33.43 -38.95
CA ILE A 822 -10.59 -32.98 -39.89
C ILE A 822 -10.35 -31.57 -40.47
N LEU A 823 -9.49 -30.74 -39.88
CA LEU A 823 -9.19 -29.39 -40.37
C LEU A 823 -8.76 -29.37 -41.86
N PRO A 824 -7.82 -30.20 -42.35
CA PRO A 824 -7.39 -30.21 -43.76
C PRO A 824 -8.48 -30.62 -44.76
N HIS A 825 -9.64 -31.09 -44.29
CA HIS A 825 -10.75 -31.62 -45.10
C HIS A 825 -12.07 -30.89 -44.79
N THR A 826 -11.96 -29.63 -44.35
CA THR A 826 -13.07 -28.72 -44.00
C THR A 826 -12.82 -27.35 -44.63
N SER A 827 -13.86 -26.59 -45.01
CA SER A 827 -13.71 -25.24 -45.57
C SER A 827 -13.08 -24.26 -44.55
N PRO A 828 -12.46 -23.13 -44.97
CA PRO A 828 -11.87 -22.16 -44.05
C PRO A 828 -12.83 -21.67 -42.95
N GLU A 829 -14.11 -21.46 -43.31
CA GLU A 829 -15.16 -21.05 -42.37
C GLU A 829 -15.40 -22.11 -41.29
N GLY A 830 -15.44 -23.39 -41.68
CA GLY A 830 -15.54 -24.50 -40.74
C GLY A 830 -14.26 -24.74 -39.94
N GLN A 831 -13.09 -24.43 -40.51
CA GLN A 831 -11.81 -24.49 -39.79
C GLN A 831 -11.76 -23.46 -38.64
N GLU A 832 -12.26 -22.25 -38.85
CA GLU A 832 -12.38 -21.22 -37.80
C GLU A 832 -13.31 -21.68 -36.67
N VAL A 833 -14.48 -22.25 -37.00
CA VAL A 833 -15.41 -22.81 -36.02
C VAL A 833 -14.80 -23.95 -35.20
N ILE A 834 -14.13 -24.90 -35.85
CA ILE A 834 -13.44 -26.01 -35.17
C ILE A 834 -12.31 -25.50 -34.26
N GLN A 835 -11.52 -24.52 -34.73
CA GLN A 835 -10.45 -23.92 -33.91
C GLN A 835 -11.00 -23.18 -32.69
N GLY A 836 -12.14 -22.49 -32.84
CA GLY A 836 -12.89 -21.90 -31.72
C GLY A 836 -13.31 -22.95 -30.69
N GLN A 837 -14.00 -24.02 -31.14
CA GLN A 837 -14.44 -25.12 -30.28
C GLN A 837 -13.29 -25.82 -29.53
N LEU A 838 -12.14 -26.01 -30.18
CA LEU A 838 -10.95 -26.56 -29.52
C LEU A 838 -10.35 -25.58 -28.49
N SER A 839 -10.36 -24.28 -28.78
CA SER A 839 -9.95 -23.24 -27.84
C SER A 839 -10.89 -23.14 -26.64
N ASP A 840 -12.20 -23.33 -26.83
CA ASP A 840 -13.20 -23.32 -25.77
C ASP A 840 -13.04 -24.53 -24.83
N LEU A 841 -12.78 -25.73 -25.38
CA LEU A 841 -12.43 -26.91 -24.57
C LEU A 841 -11.14 -26.70 -23.75
N ALA A 842 -10.07 -26.19 -24.39
CA ALA A 842 -8.81 -25.90 -23.71
C ALA A 842 -8.97 -24.84 -22.61
N THR A 843 -9.79 -23.82 -22.86
CA THR A 843 -10.11 -22.76 -21.88
C THR A 843 -10.94 -23.32 -20.72
N SER A 844 -11.93 -24.17 -21.00
CA SER A 844 -12.78 -24.83 -20.00
C SER A 844 -11.96 -25.75 -19.09
N LEU A 845 -11.08 -26.59 -19.65
CA LEU A 845 -10.14 -27.41 -18.89
C LEU A 845 -9.18 -26.58 -18.03
N THR A 846 -8.72 -25.43 -18.55
CA THR A 846 -7.88 -24.49 -17.80
C THR A 846 -8.64 -23.85 -16.64
N SER A 847 -9.90 -23.43 -16.84
CA SER A 847 -10.80 -22.93 -15.79
C SER A 847 -10.98 -23.96 -14.68
N LEU A 848 -11.36 -25.19 -15.06
CA LEU A 848 -11.57 -26.29 -14.13
C LEU A 848 -10.30 -26.61 -13.33
N THR A 849 -9.14 -26.70 -14.01
CA THR A 849 -7.84 -27.01 -13.39
C THR A 849 -7.41 -25.93 -12.39
N LEU A 850 -7.55 -24.65 -12.75
CA LEU A 850 -7.27 -23.53 -11.84
C LEU A 850 -8.27 -23.51 -10.68
N GLY A 851 -9.56 -23.68 -10.96
CA GLY A 851 -10.63 -23.67 -9.96
C GLY A 851 -10.52 -24.79 -8.92
N VAL A 852 -10.20 -26.02 -9.35
CA VAL A 852 -9.92 -27.16 -8.46
C VAL A 852 -8.68 -26.87 -7.60
N LYS A 853 -7.61 -26.36 -8.21
CA LYS A 853 -6.35 -26.03 -7.52
C LYS A 853 -6.52 -24.93 -6.48
N ASP A 854 -7.30 -23.90 -6.77
CA ASP A 854 -7.50 -22.75 -5.88
C ASP A 854 -8.53 -23.04 -4.79
N ALA A 855 -9.60 -23.81 -5.09
CA ALA A 855 -10.46 -24.37 -4.05
C ALA A 855 -9.67 -25.28 -3.09
N GLY A 856 -8.80 -26.14 -3.63
CA GLY A 856 -7.93 -27.03 -2.84
C GLY A 856 -7.00 -26.25 -1.89
N LYS A 857 -6.29 -25.22 -2.39
CA LYS A 857 -5.50 -24.32 -1.54
C LYS A 857 -6.33 -23.68 -0.42
N ALA A 858 -7.50 -23.13 -0.77
CA ALA A 858 -8.34 -22.41 0.17
C ALA A 858 -8.88 -23.33 1.27
N LEU A 859 -9.27 -24.56 0.91
CA LEU A 859 -9.71 -25.57 1.88
C LEU A 859 -8.55 -26.09 2.74
N VAL A 860 -7.35 -26.32 2.19
CA VAL A 860 -6.16 -26.69 2.99
C VAL A 860 -5.78 -25.60 3.99
N GLU A 861 -5.82 -24.32 3.58
CA GLU A 861 -5.57 -23.19 4.47
C GLU A 861 -6.68 -23.05 5.54
N ARG A 862 -7.93 -23.37 5.19
CA ARG A 862 -9.06 -23.43 6.12
C ARG A 862 -8.89 -24.55 7.15
N VAL A 863 -8.44 -25.73 6.73
CA VAL A 863 -8.07 -26.85 7.61
C VAL A 863 -6.93 -26.44 8.56
N ARG A 864 -5.88 -25.78 8.06
CA ARG A 864 -4.76 -25.28 8.88
C ARG A 864 -5.25 -24.34 9.99
N CYS A 865 -6.11 -23.37 9.65
CA CYS A 865 -6.66 -22.43 10.63
C CYS A 865 -7.54 -23.12 11.69
N TRP A 866 -8.34 -24.13 11.30
CA TRP A 866 -9.09 -24.95 12.25
C TRP A 866 -8.15 -25.69 13.21
N SER A 867 -7.15 -26.42 12.70
CA SER A 867 -6.24 -27.21 13.54
C SER A 867 -5.34 -26.35 14.45
N GLU A 868 -4.94 -25.15 14.02
CA GLU A 868 -4.23 -24.20 14.88
C GLU A 868 -5.09 -23.67 16.03
N TYR A 869 -6.40 -23.51 15.82
CA TYR A 869 -7.35 -23.21 16.90
C TYR A 869 -7.58 -24.43 17.82
N GLU A 870 -7.76 -25.63 17.25
CA GLU A 870 -8.00 -26.87 18.01
C GLU A 870 -6.84 -27.16 18.98
N VAL A 871 -5.59 -27.09 18.52
CA VAL A 871 -4.41 -27.25 19.38
C VAL A 871 -4.33 -26.14 20.43
N ALA A 872 -4.52 -24.88 20.04
CA ALA A 872 -4.38 -23.74 20.96
C ALA A 872 -5.48 -23.64 22.03
N VAL A 873 -6.67 -24.22 21.80
CA VAL A 873 -7.73 -24.31 22.82
C VAL A 873 -7.56 -25.54 23.71
N GLU A 874 -6.98 -26.64 23.20
CA GLU A 874 -6.62 -27.82 23.99
C GLU A 874 -5.44 -27.53 24.94
N GLU A 875 -4.31 -27.03 24.44
CA GLU A 875 -3.13 -26.68 25.25
C GLU A 875 -3.46 -25.68 26.38
N PHE A 876 -4.26 -24.64 26.07
CA PHE A 876 -4.67 -23.66 27.06
C PHE A 876 -5.72 -24.21 28.04
N GLY A 877 -6.58 -25.13 27.58
CA GLY A 877 -7.56 -25.84 28.42
C GLY A 877 -6.91 -26.80 29.43
N GLU A 878 -5.85 -27.49 29.04
CA GLU A 878 -5.02 -28.31 29.93
C GLU A 878 -4.28 -27.45 30.97
N TRP A 879 -3.64 -26.36 30.53
CA TRP A 879 -2.97 -25.42 31.44
C TRP A 879 -3.94 -24.80 32.46
N LEU A 880 -5.15 -24.41 32.03
CA LEU A 880 -6.21 -23.97 32.94
C LEU A 880 -6.53 -25.06 33.97
N ALA A 881 -6.75 -26.31 33.55
CA ALA A 881 -7.15 -27.39 34.44
C ALA A 881 -6.10 -27.69 35.54
N GLU A 882 -4.81 -27.74 35.21
CA GLU A 882 -3.75 -27.98 36.21
C GLU A 882 -3.53 -26.77 37.13
N THR A 883 -3.73 -25.55 36.62
CA THR A 883 -3.58 -24.32 37.41
C THR A 883 -4.78 -24.10 38.34
N GLU A 884 -6.01 -24.36 37.87
CA GLU A 884 -7.23 -24.45 38.69
C GLU A 884 -7.06 -25.48 39.83
N LYS A 885 -6.56 -26.68 39.50
CA LYS A 885 -6.23 -27.76 40.45
C LYS A 885 -5.12 -27.41 41.44
N THR A 886 -4.25 -26.46 41.09
CA THR A 886 -3.22 -25.93 41.98
C THR A 886 -3.82 -24.92 42.95
N LEU A 887 -4.56 -23.91 42.46
CA LEU A 887 -5.28 -22.93 43.28
C LEU A 887 -6.49 -23.51 44.04
N ALA A 888 -6.93 -24.73 43.70
CA ALA A 888 -7.95 -25.48 44.44
C ALA A 888 -7.51 -25.84 45.87
N LYS A 889 -6.20 -25.92 46.12
CA LYS A 889 -5.62 -26.23 47.44
C LYS A 889 -5.51 -24.93 48.25
N GLU A 890 -6.12 -24.89 49.42
CA GLU A 890 -5.99 -23.74 50.32
C GLU A 890 -4.54 -23.58 50.81
N PRO A 891 -4.03 -22.34 51.01
CA PRO A 891 -2.72 -22.12 51.61
C PRO A 891 -2.61 -22.69 53.03
N GLU A 892 -1.57 -23.50 53.27
CA GLU A 892 -1.25 -24.02 54.60
C GLU A 892 -0.99 -22.88 55.60
N ARG A 893 -1.50 -23.01 56.83
CA ARG A 893 -1.38 -21.95 57.85
C ARG A 893 -0.01 -21.99 58.51
N MET A 894 0.84 -21.02 58.18
CA MET A 894 2.20 -20.93 58.72
C MET A 894 2.27 -20.26 60.09
N ALA A 895 3.21 -20.69 60.94
CA ALA A 895 3.42 -20.15 62.28
C ALA A 895 4.53 -19.09 62.32
N ASP A 896 5.51 -19.14 61.40
CA ASP A 896 6.60 -18.18 61.31
C ASP A 896 6.35 -17.06 60.27
N LEU A 897 6.97 -15.90 60.48
CA LEU A 897 6.87 -14.74 59.58
C LEU A 897 7.68 -14.94 58.28
N GLY A 898 8.83 -15.60 58.35
CA GLY A 898 9.62 -16.00 57.19
C GLY A 898 8.94 -17.08 56.35
N GLU A 899 8.27 -18.04 56.99
CA GLU A 899 7.39 -19.01 56.31
C GLU A 899 6.22 -18.32 55.59
N LYS A 900 5.45 -17.45 56.28
CA LYS A 900 4.36 -16.69 55.66
C LYS A 900 4.84 -15.86 54.45
N LYS A 901 5.98 -15.15 54.58
CA LYS A 901 6.59 -14.39 53.47
C LYS A 901 7.00 -15.30 52.31
N SER A 902 7.63 -16.44 52.60
CA SER A 902 8.05 -17.43 51.59
C SER A 902 6.87 -18.07 50.87
N GLN A 903 5.71 -18.21 51.54
CA GLN A 903 4.47 -18.66 50.94
C GLN A 903 3.84 -17.58 50.05
N LEU A 904 3.79 -16.33 50.53
CA LEU A 904 3.27 -15.19 49.77
C LEU A 904 4.02 -14.98 48.44
N GLU A 905 5.35 -15.01 48.44
CA GLU A 905 6.12 -14.82 47.19
C GLU A 905 5.91 -15.96 46.18
N ARG A 906 5.58 -17.19 46.62
CA ARG A 906 5.17 -18.28 45.70
C ARG A 906 3.80 -17.99 45.06
N TYR A 907 2.83 -17.50 45.83
CA TYR A 907 1.51 -17.18 45.29
C TYR A 907 1.53 -15.93 44.40
N LYS A 908 2.35 -14.91 44.70
CA LYS A 908 2.63 -13.79 43.79
C LYS A 908 3.28 -14.25 42.48
N ALA A 909 4.23 -15.18 42.54
CA ALA A 909 4.84 -15.74 41.33
C ALA A 909 3.81 -16.48 40.46
N LEU A 910 2.90 -17.25 41.09
CA LEU A 910 1.80 -17.93 40.40
C LEU A 910 0.78 -16.94 39.80
N GLU A 911 0.42 -15.87 40.52
CA GLU A 911 -0.44 -14.80 40.02
C GLU A 911 0.21 -14.07 38.82
N SER A 912 1.53 -13.84 38.88
CA SER A 912 2.29 -13.28 37.76
C SER A 912 2.34 -14.22 36.55
N GLU A 913 2.44 -15.53 36.75
CA GLU A 913 2.35 -16.50 35.66
C GLU A 913 0.95 -16.47 35.02
N ILE A 914 -0.11 -16.59 35.83
CA ILE A 914 -1.51 -16.54 35.39
C ILE A 914 -1.80 -15.25 34.63
N THR A 915 -1.30 -14.11 35.12
CA THR A 915 -1.44 -12.81 34.45
C THR A 915 -0.69 -12.78 33.10
N SER A 916 0.53 -13.32 33.03
CA SER A 916 1.32 -13.37 31.79
C SER A 916 0.66 -14.24 30.70
N ARG A 917 -0.06 -15.29 31.11
CA ARG A 917 -0.80 -16.20 30.23
C ARG A 917 -2.03 -15.57 29.57
N GLY A 918 -2.41 -14.35 29.94
CA GLY A 918 -3.42 -13.56 29.23
C GLY A 918 -3.07 -13.29 27.77
N MET A 919 -1.77 -13.23 27.43
CA MET A 919 -1.32 -13.15 26.03
C MET A 919 -1.60 -14.45 25.25
N SER A 920 -1.49 -15.62 25.90
CA SER A 920 -1.84 -16.91 25.29
C SER A 920 -3.35 -17.03 25.07
N LEU A 921 -4.17 -16.52 26.01
CA LEU A 921 -5.62 -16.42 25.80
C LEU A 921 -5.94 -15.55 24.57
N GLN A 922 -5.27 -14.40 24.42
CA GLN A 922 -5.48 -13.50 23.28
C GLN A 922 -5.06 -14.12 21.93
N ASP A 923 -4.00 -14.93 21.90
CA ASP A 923 -3.59 -15.69 20.71
C ASP A 923 -4.61 -16.78 20.35
N THR A 924 -5.10 -17.56 21.32
CA THR A 924 -6.19 -18.53 21.10
C THR A 924 -7.48 -17.85 20.64
N GLU A 925 -7.81 -16.66 21.17
CA GLU A 925 -8.95 -15.85 20.70
C GLU A 925 -8.76 -15.33 19.26
N GLN A 926 -7.54 -14.94 18.86
CA GLN A 926 -7.25 -14.56 17.47
C GLN A 926 -7.34 -15.74 16.51
N LYS A 927 -6.92 -16.94 16.93
CA LYS A 927 -7.09 -18.18 16.16
C LYS A 927 -8.56 -18.54 16.01
N ALA A 928 -9.35 -18.42 17.09
CA ALA A 928 -10.81 -18.59 17.05
C ALA A 928 -11.51 -17.58 16.11
N LEU A 929 -11.05 -16.32 16.07
CA LEU A 929 -11.59 -15.31 15.15
C LEU A 929 -11.38 -15.69 13.67
N LYS A 930 -10.18 -16.14 13.28
CA LYS A 930 -9.91 -16.64 11.91
C LYS A 930 -10.79 -17.84 11.53
N VAL A 931 -11.13 -18.70 12.49
CA VAL A 931 -12.12 -19.76 12.27
C VAL A 931 -13.52 -19.17 12.06
N LEU A 932 -13.94 -18.18 12.86
CA LEU A 932 -15.28 -17.58 12.79
C LEU A 932 -15.51 -16.63 11.60
N GLU A 933 -14.47 -16.06 10.97
CA GLU A 933 -14.56 -15.11 9.84
C GLU A 933 -15.42 -15.60 8.66
N HIS A 934 -15.40 -16.91 8.38
CA HIS A 934 -16.20 -17.55 7.32
C HIS A 934 -17.26 -18.53 7.84
N ASP A 935 -17.44 -18.65 9.16
CA ASP A 935 -18.35 -19.62 9.76
C ASP A 935 -19.15 -18.98 10.91
N THR A 936 -20.01 -18.02 10.52
CA THR A 936 -20.82 -17.17 11.40
C THR A 936 -22.00 -17.93 12.02
N GLY A 937 -21.71 -19.04 12.70
CA GLY A 937 -22.68 -19.97 13.26
C GLY A 937 -22.10 -21.08 14.14
N ALA A 938 -20.76 -21.23 14.23
CA ALA A 938 -20.12 -22.26 15.05
C ALA A 938 -20.28 -22.00 16.57
N VAL A 939 -21.46 -22.38 17.11
CA VAL A 939 -21.80 -22.29 18.54
C VAL A 939 -20.76 -23.01 19.40
N ASP A 940 -20.17 -24.11 18.92
CA ASP A 940 -19.13 -24.85 19.64
C ASP A 940 -17.81 -24.08 19.75
N VAL A 941 -17.44 -23.25 18.75
CA VAL A 941 -16.24 -22.41 18.80
C VAL A 941 -16.46 -21.24 19.76
N GLN A 942 -17.57 -20.52 19.61
CA GLN A 942 -17.91 -19.41 20.52
C GLN A 942 -18.17 -19.89 21.95
N GLY A 943 -18.75 -21.07 22.13
CA GLY A 943 -19.02 -21.72 23.41
C GLY A 943 -17.75 -22.19 24.11
N LYS A 944 -16.87 -22.94 23.44
CA LYS A 944 -15.56 -23.35 23.99
C LYS A 944 -14.71 -22.13 24.37
N MET A 945 -14.65 -21.11 23.51
CA MET A 945 -13.92 -19.88 23.80
C MET A 945 -14.54 -19.10 24.98
N GLY A 946 -15.87 -19.12 25.11
CA GLY A 946 -16.61 -18.55 26.24
C GLY A 946 -16.33 -19.25 27.57
N ASP A 947 -16.30 -20.59 27.59
CA ASP A 947 -15.91 -21.38 28.77
C ASP A 947 -14.46 -21.06 29.20
N VAL A 948 -13.52 -21.18 28.26
CA VAL A 948 -12.09 -20.90 28.49
C VAL A 948 -11.86 -19.49 29.02
N ARG A 949 -12.52 -18.47 28.46
CA ARG A 949 -12.47 -17.09 28.96
C ARG A 949 -13.04 -16.97 30.37
N THR A 950 -14.18 -17.61 30.65
CA THR A 950 -14.84 -17.58 31.97
C THR A 950 -13.98 -18.23 33.05
N ARG A 951 -13.39 -19.39 32.72
CA ARG A 951 -12.47 -20.13 33.60
C ARG A 951 -11.19 -19.34 33.87
N TYR A 952 -10.57 -18.73 32.85
CA TYR A 952 -9.43 -17.84 33.04
C TYR A 952 -9.75 -16.65 33.95
N GLN A 953 -10.89 -15.98 33.74
CA GLN A 953 -11.31 -14.86 34.60
C GLN A 953 -11.54 -15.29 36.06
N ALA A 954 -12.17 -16.45 36.29
CA ALA A 954 -12.33 -17.01 37.63
C ALA A 954 -10.98 -17.37 38.29
N LEU A 955 -10.03 -17.89 37.50
CA LEU A 955 -8.68 -18.23 37.95
C LEU A 955 -7.89 -16.97 38.37
N CYS A 956 -7.92 -15.90 37.57
CA CYS A 956 -7.32 -14.61 37.92
C CYS A 956 -7.88 -14.03 39.22
N LEU A 957 -9.22 -14.00 39.36
CA LEU A 957 -9.87 -13.50 40.57
C LEU A 957 -9.47 -14.33 41.81
N ARG A 958 -9.49 -15.67 41.70
CA ARG A 958 -9.11 -16.57 42.79
C ARG A 958 -7.63 -16.45 43.18
N SER A 959 -6.74 -16.31 42.20
CA SER A 959 -5.31 -16.11 42.46
C SER A 959 -5.07 -14.82 43.24
N LYS A 960 -5.69 -13.72 42.80
CA LYS A 960 -5.56 -12.42 43.45
C LYS A 960 -6.13 -12.41 44.87
N ASP A 961 -7.34 -12.94 45.07
CA ASP A 961 -7.98 -13.05 46.39
C ASP A 961 -7.09 -13.84 47.38
N THR A 962 -6.41 -14.89 46.87
CA THR A 962 -5.43 -15.67 47.65
C THR A 962 -4.18 -14.84 47.99
N THR A 963 -3.62 -14.08 47.04
CA THR A 963 -2.47 -13.20 47.27
C THR A 963 -2.79 -12.04 48.22
N ASP A 964 -3.94 -11.38 48.05
CA ASP A 964 -4.39 -10.26 48.91
C ASP A 964 -4.59 -10.76 50.35
N THR A 965 -5.21 -11.93 50.52
CA THR A 965 -5.38 -12.61 51.82
C THR A 965 -4.04 -12.98 52.48
N LEU A 966 -3.10 -13.55 51.73
CA LEU A 966 -1.76 -13.87 52.25
C LEU A 966 -0.94 -12.60 52.55
N THR A 967 -1.12 -11.54 51.76
CA THR A 967 -0.48 -10.24 51.97
C THR A 967 -0.95 -9.64 53.29
N HIS A 968 -2.26 -9.64 53.55
CA HIS A 968 -2.82 -9.19 54.83
C HIS A 968 -2.27 -10.00 56.01
N SER A 969 -2.25 -11.34 55.90
CA SER A 969 -1.72 -12.24 56.92
C SER A 969 -0.21 -12.06 57.22
N VAL A 970 0.56 -11.58 56.23
CA VAL A 970 1.96 -11.15 56.40
C VAL A 970 2.05 -9.76 57.05
N THR A 971 1.22 -8.79 56.67
CA THR A 971 1.27 -7.44 57.23
C THR A 971 0.81 -7.39 58.69
N GLU A 972 -0.20 -8.18 59.10
CA GLU A 972 -0.57 -8.34 60.52
C GLU A 972 0.60 -8.88 61.36
N HIS A 973 1.28 -9.92 60.87
CA HIS A 973 2.39 -10.56 61.59
C HIS A 973 3.65 -9.67 61.60
N GLN A 974 3.92 -8.94 60.52
CA GLN A 974 4.98 -7.93 60.46
C GLN A 974 4.73 -6.79 61.47
N GLY A 975 3.51 -6.24 61.50
CA GLY A 975 3.15 -5.16 62.43
C GLY A 975 3.27 -5.56 63.90
N TYR A 976 2.89 -6.81 64.25
CA TYR A 976 3.18 -7.36 65.58
C TYR A 976 4.69 -7.44 65.86
N GLN A 977 5.47 -7.98 64.93
CA GLN A 977 6.91 -8.17 65.11
C GLN A 977 7.66 -6.85 65.27
N ASP A 978 7.30 -5.81 64.51
CA ASP A 978 7.90 -4.48 64.60
C ASP A 978 7.53 -3.81 65.94
N ALA A 979 6.27 -3.88 66.37
CA ALA A 979 5.82 -3.34 67.66
C ALA A 979 6.48 -4.05 68.85
N LEU A 980 6.64 -5.38 68.78
CA LEU A 980 7.36 -6.15 69.79
C LEU A 980 8.83 -5.73 69.84
N GLN A 981 9.51 -5.62 68.70
CA GLN A 981 10.92 -5.21 68.64
C GLN A 981 11.13 -3.77 69.14
N GLU A 982 10.18 -2.86 68.90
CA GLU A 982 10.27 -1.49 69.42
C GLU A 982 10.07 -1.43 70.94
N ALA A 983 9.22 -2.29 71.51
CA ALA A 983 9.04 -2.45 72.95
C ALA A 983 10.27 -3.11 73.61
N GLU A 984 10.80 -4.20 73.03
CA GLU A 984 12.04 -4.86 73.47
C GLU A 984 13.22 -3.88 73.49
N LYS A 985 13.39 -3.09 72.41
CA LYS A 985 14.43 -2.08 72.33
C LYS A 985 14.25 -0.99 73.39
N ALA A 986 13.04 -0.48 73.57
CA ALA A 986 12.77 0.54 74.58
C ALA A 986 13.09 0.04 76.00
N LEU A 987 12.77 -1.21 76.33
CA LEU A 987 13.17 -1.83 77.59
C LEU A 987 14.69 -1.96 77.73
N LEU A 988 15.38 -2.36 76.67
CA LEU A 988 16.84 -2.49 76.68
C LEU A 988 17.53 -1.14 76.89
N ASP A 989 17.09 -0.10 76.17
CA ASP A 989 17.63 1.27 76.27
C ASP A 989 17.37 1.84 77.68
N ILE A 990 16.21 1.59 78.29
CA ILE A 990 15.89 2.00 79.67
C ILE A 990 16.70 1.19 80.70
N SER A 991 16.83 -0.13 80.52
CA SER A 991 17.59 -0.99 81.43
C SER A 991 19.08 -0.60 81.47
N GLN A 992 19.66 -0.25 80.32
CA GLN A 992 21.02 0.29 80.25
C GLN A 992 21.14 1.67 80.92
N GLN A 993 20.14 2.55 80.76
CA GLN A 993 20.10 3.84 81.48
C GLN A 993 20.02 3.64 83.01
N LEU A 994 19.15 2.77 83.52
CA LEU A 994 19.06 2.47 84.96
C LEU A 994 20.35 1.84 85.51
N THR A 995 21.00 0.97 84.72
CA THR A 995 22.26 0.33 85.13
C THR A 995 23.42 1.33 85.19
N THR A 996 23.45 2.33 84.30
CA THR A 996 24.51 3.35 84.25
C THR A 996 24.27 4.54 85.18
N GLN A 997 23.01 4.93 85.41
CA GLN A 997 22.65 6.05 86.29
C GLN A 997 22.38 5.63 87.75
N GLY A 998 22.08 4.35 87.99
CA GLY A 998 21.81 3.79 89.33
C GLY A 998 23.05 3.51 90.18
N ALA A 999 24.25 3.83 89.69
CA ALA A 999 25.50 3.71 90.43
C ALA A 999 25.70 4.95 91.33
N LEU A 1000 25.71 4.71 92.65
CA LEU A 1000 26.03 5.73 93.66
C LEU A 1000 27.56 5.85 93.81
N PRO A 1001 28.16 7.03 93.64
CA PRO A 1001 29.54 7.28 94.05
C PRO A 1001 29.65 7.27 95.58
N GLU A 1002 30.64 6.58 96.14
CA GLU A 1002 30.95 6.69 97.57
C GLU A 1002 31.42 8.13 97.88
N GLY A 1003 30.69 8.81 98.77
CA GLY A 1003 30.94 10.22 99.12
C GLY A 1003 30.18 11.28 98.31
N ALA A 1004 29.20 10.89 97.48
CA ALA A 1004 28.37 11.85 96.72
C ALA A 1004 27.61 12.85 97.62
N SER A 1005 27.55 14.11 97.18
CA SER A 1005 26.92 15.20 97.92
C SER A 1005 25.39 15.18 97.85
N LEU A 1006 24.76 16.01 98.70
CA LEU A 1006 23.30 16.13 98.77
C LEU A 1006 22.68 16.70 97.48
N GLU A 1007 23.36 17.64 96.81
CA GLU A 1007 22.89 18.18 95.52
C GLU A 1007 23.03 17.16 94.38
N GLU A 1008 24.15 16.42 94.32
CA GLU A 1008 24.35 15.36 93.32
C GLU A 1008 23.32 14.24 93.49
N SER A 1009 23.02 13.83 94.72
CA SER A 1009 22.00 12.84 95.05
C SER A 1009 20.59 13.29 94.62
N GLN A 1010 20.25 14.56 94.85
CA GLN A 1010 18.98 15.15 94.40
C GLN A 1010 18.91 15.30 92.87
N GLN A 1011 20.04 15.60 92.21
CA GLN A 1011 20.12 15.66 90.75
C GLN A 1011 19.93 14.27 90.12
N GLN A 1012 20.54 13.22 90.69
CA GLN A 1012 20.30 11.83 90.28
C GLN A 1012 18.82 11.42 90.46
N LEU A 1013 18.18 11.82 91.57
CA LEU A 1013 16.74 11.59 91.79
C LEU A 1013 15.89 12.26 90.69
N SER A 1014 16.23 13.49 90.28
CA SER A 1014 15.54 14.19 89.18
C SER A 1014 15.79 13.57 87.81
N GLN A 1015 16.96 12.95 87.57
CA GLN A 1015 17.23 12.20 86.35
C GLN A 1015 16.42 10.90 86.31
N LEU A 1016 16.36 10.18 87.44
CA LEU A 1016 15.54 8.98 87.60
C LEU A 1016 14.05 9.25 87.36
N GLN A 1017 13.52 10.40 87.81
CA GLN A 1017 12.15 10.84 87.48
C GLN A 1017 11.93 11.08 85.97
N GLY A 1018 12.99 11.37 85.20
CA GLY A 1018 12.95 11.39 83.74
C GLY A 1018 12.84 9.98 83.16
N VAL A 1019 13.64 9.04 83.66
CA VAL A 1019 13.60 7.62 83.25
C VAL A 1019 12.24 6.98 83.59
N MET A 1020 11.64 7.31 84.74
CA MET A 1020 10.28 6.83 85.10
C MET A 1020 9.21 7.24 84.07
N ARG A 1021 9.33 8.42 83.43
CA ARG A 1021 8.43 8.82 82.33
C ARG A 1021 8.70 8.01 81.04
N GLN A 1022 9.96 7.63 80.79
CA GLN A 1022 10.31 6.74 79.69
C GLN A 1022 9.75 5.33 79.92
N ILE A 1023 9.72 4.84 81.16
CA ILE A 1023 9.05 3.57 81.54
C ILE A 1023 7.55 3.64 81.20
N THR A 1024 6.85 4.72 81.55
CA THR A 1024 5.43 4.91 81.16
C THR A 1024 5.24 4.93 79.64
N ALA A 1025 6.15 5.57 78.89
CA ALA A 1025 6.13 5.55 77.43
C ALA A 1025 6.42 4.15 76.85
N CYS A 1026 7.21 3.33 77.54
CA CYS A 1026 7.48 1.95 77.17
C CYS A 1026 6.27 1.04 77.43
N THR A 1027 5.50 1.27 78.50
CA THR A 1027 4.21 0.59 78.73
C THR A 1027 3.27 0.79 77.54
N ALA A 1028 3.14 2.03 77.05
CA ALA A 1028 2.29 2.34 75.89
C ALA A 1028 2.75 1.68 74.57
N LYS A 1029 4.03 1.25 74.45
CA LYS A 1029 4.51 0.44 73.32
C LYS A 1029 4.20 -1.05 73.50
N LEU A 1030 4.33 -1.56 74.72
CA LEU A 1030 3.89 -2.92 75.06
C LEU A 1030 2.37 -3.08 74.87
N ASP A 1031 1.57 -2.07 75.22
CA ASP A 1031 0.12 -2.07 74.94
C ASP A 1031 -0.17 -2.19 73.43
N GLN A 1032 0.59 -1.49 72.59
CA GLN A 1032 0.47 -1.58 71.12
C GLN A 1032 0.90 -2.95 70.59
N ALA A 1033 2.01 -3.52 71.08
CA ALA A 1033 2.43 -4.88 70.74
C ALA A 1033 1.41 -5.93 71.20
N SER A 1034 0.79 -5.74 72.36
CA SER A 1034 -0.26 -6.61 72.91
C SER A 1034 -1.55 -6.56 72.06
N VAL A 1035 -1.99 -5.36 71.66
CA VAL A 1035 -3.12 -5.19 70.73
C VAL A 1035 -2.84 -5.85 69.38
N ALA A 1036 -1.65 -5.66 68.80
CA ALA A 1036 -1.25 -6.30 67.56
C ALA A 1036 -1.18 -7.84 67.68
N GLY A 1037 -0.65 -8.34 68.79
CA GLY A 1037 -0.59 -9.78 69.09
C GLY A 1037 -1.97 -10.40 69.30
N HIS A 1038 -2.89 -9.69 69.96
CA HIS A 1038 -4.27 -10.13 70.11
C HIS A 1038 -5.05 -10.11 68.79
N ALA A 1039 -4.85 -9.11 67.93
CA ALA A 1039 -5.41 -9.12 66.57
C ALA A 1039 -4.93 -10.36 65.80
N LEU A 1040 -3.61 -10.54 65.71
CA LEU A 1040 -2.95 -11.65 65.01
C LEU A 1040 -3.36 -13.04 65.51
N THR A 1041 -3.64 -13.19 66.81
CA THR A 1041 -4.08 -14.47 67.42
C THR A 1041 -5.59 -14.68 67.41
N SER A 1042 -6.39 -13.62 67.20
CA SER A 1042 -7.83 -13.71 66.92
C SER A 1042 -8.15 -13.98 65.44
N SER A 1043 -7.20 -13.72 64.54
CA SER A 1043 -7.30 -13.95 63.10
C SER A 1043 -7.62 -15.43 62.79
N PRO A 1044 -8.56 -15.74 61.88
CA PRO A 1044 -8.95 -17.12 61.57
C PRO A 1044 -7.83 -17.96 60.92
N GLN A 1045 -6.73 -17.33 60.51
CA GLN A 1045 -5.52 -18.00 60.04
C GLN A 1045 -4.52 -18.36 61.15
N ALA A 1046 -4.76 -17.95 62.40
CA ALA A 1046 -3.85 -18.26 63.50
C ALA A 1046 -3.69 -19.76 63.71
N THR A 1047 -2.46 -20.19 64.02
CA THR A 1047 -2.14 -21.55 64.45
C THR A 1047 -1.93 -21.59 65.96
N PRO A 1048 -2.15 -22.74 66.63
CA PRO A 1048 -1.85 -22.87 68.06
C PRO A 1048 -0.40 -22.49 68.42
N THR A 1049 0.54 -22.82 67.53
CA THR A 1049 1.96 -22.49 67.65
C THR A 1049 2.21 -20.98 67.54
N LEU A 1050 1.56 -20.28 66.61
CA LEU A 1050 1.63 -18.81 66.51
C LEU A 1050 1.12 -18.15 67.79
N THR A 1051 -0.03 -18.60 68.32
CA THR A 1051 -0.58 -18.09 69.59
C THR A 1051 0.35 -18.38 70.77
N GLN A 1052 1.04 -19.52 70.78
CA GLN A 1052 2.07 -19.82 71.78
C GLN A 1052 3.31 -18.91 71.65
N HIS A 1053 3.76 -18.60 70.42
CA HIS A 1053 4.91 -17.72 70.17
C HIS A 1053 4.59 -16.26 70.55
N VAL A 1054 3.46 -15.71 70.09
CA VAL A 1054 2.98 -14.37 70.45
C VAL A 1054 2.82 -14.25 71.97
N GLY A 1055 2.14 -15.22 72.59
CA GLY A 1055 1.98 -15.28 74.04
C GLY A 1055 3.27 -15.59 74.82
N ALA A 1056 4.38 -15.94 74.17
CA ALA A 1056 5.70 -16.05 74.81
C ALA A 1056 6.48 -14.74 74.72
N GLY A 1057 6.47 -14.08 73.55
CA GLY A 1057 7.10 -12.78 73.35
C GLY A 1057 6.53 -11.70 74.26
N LEU A 1058 5.19 -11.53 74.28
CA LEU A 1058 4.53 -10.55 75.14
C LEU A 1058 4.89 -10.75 76.63
N ARG A 1059 4.83 -11.99 77.14
CA ARG A 1059 5.22 -12.30 78.54
C ARG A 1059 6.69 -12.04 78.84
N ALA A 1060 7.60 -12.16 77.87
CA ALA A 1060 9.00 -11.82 78.06
C ALA A 1060 9.19 -10.29 78.19
N VAL A 1061 8.48 -9.50 77.38
CA VAL A 1061 8.49 -8.03 77.44
C VAL A 1061 7.77 -7.52 78.69
N GLU A 1062 6.63 -8.11 79.08
CA GLU A 1062 5.95 -7.84 80.36
C GLU A 1062 6.86 -8.08 81.57
N ALA A 1063 7.53 -9.24 81.63
CA ALA A 1063 8.47 -9.56 82.70
C ALA A 1063 9.70 -8.64 82.71
N GLY A 1064 10.18 -8.24 81.52
CA GLY A 1064 11.25 -7.25 81.37
C GLY A 1064 10.85 -5.86 81.87
N LEU A 1065 9.64 -5.40 81.54
CA LEU A 1065 9.09 -4.13 82.01
C LEU A 1065 8.95 -4.12 83.54
N GLU A 1066 8.44 -5.19 84.12
CA GLU A 1066 8.27 -5.30 85.57
C GLU A 1066 9.63 -5.37 86.31
N ALA A 1067 10.61 -6.09 85.76
CA ALA A 1067 11.97 -6.11 86.32
C ALA A 1067 12.65 -4.72 86.24
N VAL A 1068 12.49 -4.00 85.13
CA VAL A 1068 12.97 -2.61 84.94
C VAL A 1068 12.29 -1.64 85.91
N ASN A 1069 10.97 -1.78 86.09
CA ASN A 1069 10.17 -1.00 87.03
C ASN A 1069 10.61 -1.23 88.49
N GLN A 1070 10.76 -2.50 88.90
CA GLN A 1070 11.27 -2.86 90.24
C GLN A 1070 12.71 -2.35 90.46
N MET A 1071 13.57 -2.41 89.44
CA MET A 1071 14.93 -1.87 89.51
C MET A 1071 14.90 -0.34 89.71
N ALA A 1072 14.06 0.39 88.98
CA ALA A 1072 13.91 1.84 89.12
C ALA A 1072 13.38 2.23 90.51
N VAL A 1073 12.34 1.54 91.01
CA VAL A 1073 11.77 1.77 92.36
C VAL A 1073 12.77 1.43 93.47
N SER A 1074 13.58 0.38 93.30
CA SER A 1074 14.65 0.02 94.24
C SER A 1074 15.75 1.09 94.29
N ILE A 1075 16.21 1.56 93.12
CA ILE A 1075 17.17 2.67 93.00
C ILE A 1075 16.59 3.95 93.62
N GLN A 1076 15.32 4.28 93.36
CA GLN A 1076 14.63 5.44 93.93
C GLN A 1076 14.55 5.36 95.45
N THR A 1077 14.16 4.21 96.00
CA THR A 1077 14.02 3.99 97.44
C THR A 1077 15.37 4.16 98.14
N ARG A 1078 16.43 3.57 97.57
CA ARG A 1078 17.80 3.69 98.09
C ARG A 1078 18.35 5.12 98.01
N LEU A 1079 18.11 5.83 96.90
CA LEU A 1079 18.47 7.25 96.78
C LEU A 1079 17.73 8.11 97.81
N GLN A 1080 16.43 7.89 98.00
CA GLN A 1080 15.63 8.61 98.99
C GLN A 1080 16.10 8.31 100.43
N GLU A 1081 16.48 7.06 100.71
CA GLU A 1081 17.02 6.66 102.00
C GLU A 1081 18.40 7.29 102.27
N VAL A 1082 19.29 7.34 101.27
CA VAL A 1082 20.58 8.06 101.38
C VAL A 1082 20.37 9.56 101.59
N ILE A 1083 19.46 10.20 100.86
CA ILE A 1083 19.12 11.62 101.04
C ILE A 1083 18.58 11.87 102.45
N ASN A 1084 17.67 11.02 102.94
CA ASN A 1084 17.13 11.12 104.29
C ASN A 1084 18.22 10.93 105.35
N GLN A 1085 19.12 9.95 105.19
CA GLN A 1085 20.25 9.72 106.09
C GLN A 1085 21.24 10.90 106.09
N GLN A 1086 21.55 11.49 104.93
CA GLN A 1086 22.38 12.69 104.83
C GLN A 1086 21.72 13.91 105.50
N GLN A 1087 20.39 14.07 105.40
CA GLN A 1087 19.66 15.10 106.14
C GLN A 1087 19.72 14.87 107.65
N VAL A 1088 19.40 13.67 108.13
CA VAL A 1088 19.46 13.34 109.57
C VAL A 1088 20.88 13.47 110.13
N TYR A 1089 21.92 13.11 109.36
CA TYR A 1089 23.31 13.31 109.77
C TYR A 1089 23.68 14.80 109.88
N LYS A 1090 23.19 15.65 108.95
CA LYS A 1090 23.34 17.11 109.00
C LYS A 1090 22.60 17.74 110.19
N GLU A 1091 21.40 17.26 110.50
CA GLU A 1091 20.61 17.69 111.68
C GLU A 1091 21.24 17.22 112.99
N THR A 1092 21.81 16.01 113.02
CA THR A 1092 22.50 15.46 114.20
C THR A 1092 23.81 16.20 114.47
N LEU A 1093 24.59 16.56 113.43
CA LEU A 1093 25.76 17.42 113.57
C LEU A 1093 25.42 18.78 114.18
N GLN A 1094 24.29 19.39 113.77
CA GLN A 1094 23.81 20.64 114.36
C GLN A 1094 23.44 20.44 115.84
N THR A 1095 22.66 19.40 116.14
CA THR A 1095 22.22 19.09 117.52
C THR A 1095 23.40 18.80 118.47
N CYS A 1096 24.44 18.12 117.98
CA CYS A 1096 25.66 17.86 118.75
C CYS A 1096 26.51 19.12 118.98
N ALA A 1097 26.52 20.07 118.04
CA ALA A 1097 27.15 21.38 118.24
C ALA A 1097 26.43 22.19 119.33
N ASP A 1098 25.09 22.21 119.28
CA ASP A 1098 24.25 22.91 120.26
C ASP A 1098 24.42 22.31 121.68
N TRP A 1099 24.51 20.97 121.81
CA TRP A 1099 24.71 20.29 123.10
C TRP A 1099 26.10 20.56 123.72
N LEU A 1100 27.14 20.63 122.89
CA LEU A 1100 28.51 20.97 123.31
C LEU A 1100 28.66 22.40 123.85
N GLN A 1101 27.71 23.29 123.52
CA GLN A 1101 27.67 24.65 124.05
C GLN A 1101 27.06 24.67 125.48
N VAL A 1102 25.96 23.95 125.70
CA VAL A 1102 25.29 23.86 127.01
C VAL A 1102 26.19 23.22 128.08
N ALA A 1103 27.00 22.22 127.70
CA ALA A 1103 27.86 21.47 128.63
C ALA A 1103 29.04 22.28 129.25
N LYS A 1104 29.20 23.57 128.93
CA LYS A 1104 30.34 24.41 129.37
C LYS A 1104 30.00 25.48 130.41
N GLU A 1105 28.74 25.70 130.75
CA GLU A 1105 28.31 26.95 131.43
C GLU A 1105 27.86 26.80 132.90
N GLY A 1106 28.21 25.70 133.60
CA GLY A 1106 27.82 25.47 135.01
C GLY A 1106 28.93 24.98 135.94
N GLN A 1107 29.29 25.78 136.97
CA GLN A 1107 30.20 25.41 138.07
C GLN A 1107 29.96 26.21 139.37
N GLY A 1108 30.39 25.64 140.51
CA GLY A 1108 30.55 26.29 141.83
C GLY A 1108 29.47 25.92 142.87
N LEU A 1109 29.76 25.67 144.15
CA LEU A 1109 31.02 25.65 144.95
C LEU A 1109 31.01 24.36 145.84
N ASP A 1110 31.69 24.14 146.99
CA ASP A 1110 32.45 24.97 147.96
C ASP A 1110 33.44 24.10 148.81
N GLU A 1111 34.13 24.68 149.80
CA GLU A 1111 35.27 24.06 150.52
C GLU A 1111 34.94 23.29 151.83
N ALA A 1112 35.63 22.16 152.11
CA ALA A 1112 36.41 21.86 153.35
C ALA A 1112 36.70 20.35 153.60
N ASP A 1113 37.96 20.04 153.96
CA ASP A 1113 38.54 18.88 154.70
C ASP A 1113 38.09 17.40 154.48
N GLY A 1114 39.08 16.49 154.45
CA GLY A 1114 39.00 15.25 155.27
C GLY A 1114 39.01 13.84 154.62
N GLU A 1115 40.06 13.50 153.84
CA GLU A 1115 40.59 12.13 153.57
C GLU A 1115 39.66 10.92 153.22
N ALA A 1116 40.06 10.24 152.13
CA ALA A 1116 40.02 8.77 151.91
C ALA A 1116 38.68 8.00 151.66
N ALA A 1117 38.49 7.67 150.37
CA ALA A 1117 38.48 6.29 149.82
C ALA A 1117 37.22 5.72 149.09
N VAL A 1118 37.37 5.62 147.75
CA VAL A 1118 37.13 4.41 146.90
C VAL A 1118 35.69 4.02 146.48
N ALA A 1119 35.45 4.13 145.16
CA ALA A 1119 34.57 3.33 144.27
C ALA A 1119 33.04 3.34 144.51
N MET A 1120 32.12 3.10 143.56
CA MET A 1120 32.05 3.06 142.07
C MET A 1120 30.52 3.10 141.72
N GLU A 1121 29.94 3.05 140.51
CA GLU A 1121 30.35 2.78 139.11
C GLU A 1121 29.83 3.93 138.21
N THR A 1122 30.34 4.35 137.04
CA THR A 1122 31.29 3.82 136.03
C THR A 1122 30.75 2.93 134.89
N GLU A 1123 29.65 3.32 134.22
CA GLU A 1123 29.25 2.75 132.90
C GLU A 1123 28.98 3.79 131.77
N GLY A 1124 28.48 4.99 132.07
CA GLY A 1124 27.86 5.86 131.04
C GLY A 1124 28.76 6.77 130.18
N LEU A 1125 30.10 6.74 130.32
CA LEU A 1125 30.99 7.78 129.75
C LEU A 1125 31.99 7.28 128.70
N GLU A 1126 32.23 5.96 128.63
CA GLU A 1126 33.18 5.36 127.67
C GLU A 1126 32.51 5.03 126.32
N ASP A 1127 31.22 4.66 126.34
CA ASP A 1127 30.44 4.34 125.13
C ASP A 1127 30.27 5.57 124.21
N ALA A 1128 29.98 6.74 124.79
CA ALA A 1128 29.82 7.99 124.06
C ALA A 1128 31.11 8.46 123.35
N GLN A 1129 32.30 8.14 123.88
CA GLN A 1129 33.57 8.50 123.22
C GLN A 1129 33.95 7.55 122.08
N ASN A 1130 33.47 6.30 122.09
CA ASN A 1130 33.68 5.37 120.99
C ASN A 1130 32.73 5.66 119.81
N GLN A 1131 31.45 5.92 120.08
CA GLN A 1131 30.48 6.28 119.02
C GLN A 1131 30.91 7.54 118.24
N LEU A 1132 31.46 8.56 118.91
CA LEU A 1132 31.96 9.78 118.26
C LEU A 1132 33.17 9.52 117.32
N LYS A 1133 33.94 8.45 117.55
CA LYS A 1133 35.08 8.08 116.69
C LYS A 1133 34.66 7.27 115.47
N GLU A 1134 33.72 6.34 115.60
CA GLU A 1134 33.21 5.60 114.43
C GLU A 1134 32.46 6.51 113.45
N LEU A 1135 31.80 7.56 113.95
CA LEU A 1135 31.07 8.54 113.13
C LEU A 1135 31.96 9.54 112.37
N GLN A 1136 33.29 9.55 112.59
CA GLN A 1136 34.24 10.42 111.86
C GLN A 1136 35.07 9.68 110.79
N VAL A 1137 34.77 8.40 110.51
CA VAL A 1137 35.50 7.56 109.53
C VAL A 1137 34.54 6.85 108.56
N ARG A 1138 33.38 7.47 108.30
CA ARG A 1138 32.38 7.07 107.29
C ARG A 1138 31.81 8.30 106.60
#